data_AF-A0A6M1ECG9-F1
#
_entry.id   AF-A0A6M1ECG9-F1
#
_cell.length_a   1.000
_cell.length_b   1.000
_cell.length_c   1.000
_cell.angle_alpha   90.00
_cell.angle_beta   90.00
_cell.angle_gamma   90.00
#
_symmetry.space_group_name_H-M   'P 1'
#
loop_
_entity.id
_entity.type
_entity.pdbx_description
1 polymer ?
#
loop_
_entity_poly.entity_id
_entity_poly.type
_entity_poly.pdbx_seq_one_letter_code
_entity_poly.pdbx_strand_id
1 'polypeptide(L)'
;MNIKKVLIANRSEIAIRISRACNELGIGTVAVYTFEDRYSLHRYKADEAYQIGRDEEPLKPYLDIEAIIEIAKQSGADAIHPGYGFLSENADLARRCAEENMTFIGPSPEVMERLGDKVSAKLVAQKANVPIIESSKKNLDMVSVALSEAERIGYPVMLKAAAGGGGRGMRVVRSEGELEVAYNSARSEAFNAFGNNTVFLEKYIENPRHIEVQVVGDHYGNVVHLYERDCSVQRRFQKVVEVAPSINLSKESRDRLYRYATSIATEAGYDNVGTVEFLVDSGGDVYFIEVNPRIQVEHTVTEIVTGVDLIKTQLYIASGYALGDPIVGLGDQESVLLKGYAIQCRITTEDPADGFKPDYGTLITYRNAAGFGVRLDEGSAYPGMKISPFFDSMLAKVSTYGNTLEEAARRMDRALREFRIRGVKNNIGFLENLIMHPIFLTGKATVGFIADHPELFQTVKKQDRGTKLLTFLGNVSVNGNPDVKGAAPLLSSAPAVPPAFNSRGPYAEGTKDRLARLGPEGFCKWLAEEKRIQYTDTTLRDAHQSLLATRVRTYDMLKVAEGFARSHPQMFSMEVWGGATFDVCLRFQHEDPWQRLAKLRQAIPNILLQMLIRGCNGVGYSAYPDNLIEAFVEKSWETGVDLFRIFDSLNWMENIAPCIEMVRKRTAGLAEGTLCYTGDILDPKRTKYDLNYYLRMAKDLENAGAHILGIKDMSGLLKPYAAEELINGLKATVNIPIHLHTHDTSSLQTATYLKAIEAGVDVVDCALGSMSGLTSQPNFNAILEMMRFHERENPFDTDSLRAYSDYWETVRTYYAPFESGIVASSAEVFWHEIPGGQYSNLKQQAAALGLEGRIDEIKESYAAANRLFGDIVKVTPSSKVVGDMAQYMVSNQLNEQDVLSRGETLPFPDSVVSFFRGDIGQPEGGFPAKLQHMVLKGQPAYTDRPNTHLPPLDLAADFKSFLAQYGQDLVFTDYLSYKFYPKVFVEYLQAYRKYGDVSVVPTPYFLYGMKPGEETTIELTKGKTLLVKLVSIGPPDGEGCRTVFFKLNGQTRNLEIRDVHSNVEKKENRKIDSANSMQIGSPLQGMLCEMCVSVGDAVSLNQPLFVIEAMKMESTITSPVEGIVGHIELPVGTLVKTEDLIVEIE
;
A
#
# COMPACT_ATOMS: atom_id res chain seq x y z
N MET A 1 -51.08 20.03 -14.18
CA MET A 1 -49.82 20.35 -14.87
C MET A 1 -49.99 20.27 -16.38
N ASN A 2 -49.57 21.34 -17.06
CA ASN A 2 -49.52 21.48 -18.52
C ASN A 2 -48.28 20.80 -19.12
N ILE A 3 -47.16 20.72 -18.39
CA ILE A 3 -45.93 20.02 -18.80
C ILE A 3 -46.19 18.51 -18.87
N LYS A 4 -45.82 17.87 -19.97
CA LYS A 4 -45.94 16.41 -20.20
C LYS A 4 -44.60 15.71 -20.39
N LYS A 5 -43.59 16.39 -20.93
CA LYS A 5 -42.28 15.79 -21.19
C LYS A 5 -41.16 16.83 -21.04
N VAL A 6 -40.21 16.53 -20.16
CA VAL A 6 -39.10 17.43 -19.81
C VAL A 6 -37.79 16.89 -20.40
N LEU A 7 -37.10 17.72 -21.20
CA LEU A 7 -35.69 17.50 -21.53
C LEU A 7 -34.81 18.08 -20.44
N ILE A 8 -33.83 17.31 -19.99
CA ILE A 8 -32.90 17.70 -18.95
C ILE A 8 -31.58 18.09 -19.62
N ALA A 9 -31.31 19.40 -19.68
CA ALA A 9 -30.10 19.95 -20.29
C ALA A 9 -28.91 19.90 -19.30
N ASN A 10 -28.64 18.71 -18.75
CA ASN A 10 -27.59 18.47 -17.77
C ASN A 10 -27.20 16.98 -17.69
N ARG A 11 -26.26 16.65 -16.80
CA ARG A 11 -25.70 15.31 -16.60
C ARG A 11 -25.64 14.91 -15.11
N SER A 12 -25.15 13.70 -14.84
CA SER A 12 -24.79 13.24 -13.49
C SER A 12 -25.97 13.29 -12.49
N GLU A 13 -25.69 13.57 -11.21
CA GLU A 13 -26.66 13.48 -10.11
C GLU A 13 -27.89 14.38 -10.31
N ILE A 14 -27.72 15.62 -10.79
CA ILE A 14 -28.83 16.56 -10.92
C ILE A 14 -29.81 16.12 -11.98
N ALA A 15 -29.32 15.54 -13.08
CA ALA A 15 -30.19 14.97 -14.10
C ALA A 15 -30.99 13.77 -13.56
N ILE A 16 -30.40 12.95 -12.71
CA ILE A 16 -31.10 11.86 -12.02
C ILE A 16 -32.14 12.43 -11.04
N ARG A 17 -31.77 13.46 -10.27
CA ARG A 17 -32.65 14.14 -9.30
C ARG A 17 -33.88 14.75 -9.96
N ILE A 18 -33.71 15.38 -11.13
CA ILE A 18 -34.81 15.91 -11.94
C ILE A 18 -35.66 14.78 -12.51
N SER A 19 -35.03 13.74 -13.08
CA SER A 19 -35.76 12.59 -13.62
C SER A 19 -36.64 11.93 -12.55
N ARG A 20 -36.16 11.79 -11.32
CA ARG A 20 -36.93 11.28 -10.17
C ARG A 20 -38.18 12.12 -9.88
N ALA A 21 -38.03 13.45 -9.81
CA ALA A 21 -39.16 14.36 -9.58
C ALA A 21 -40.20 14.26 -10.71
N CYS A 22 -39.76 14.30 -11.97
CA CYS A 22 -40.65 14.16 -13.13
C CYS A 22 -41.41 12.83 -13.09
N ASN A 23 -40.71 11.72 -12.82
CA ASN A 23 -41.33 10.39 -12.78
C ASN A 23 -42.38 10.27 -11.66
N GLU A 24 -42.09 10.80 -10.47
CA GLU A 24 -43.07 10.85 -9.36
C GLU A 24 -44.31 11.70 -9.68
N LEU A 25 -44.19 12.66 -10.61
CA LEU A 25 -45.27 13.49 -11.11
C LEU A 25 -45.95 12.93 -12.37
N GLY A 26 -45.48 11.80 -12.91
CA GLY A 26 -45.98 11.20 -14.15
C GLY A 26 -45.63 11.98 -15.42
N ILE A 27 -44.52 12.72 -15.41
CA ILE A 27 -43.98 13.51 -16.53
C ILE A 27 -42.88 12.71 -17.22
N GLY A 28 -42.94 12.60 -18.56
CA GLY A 28 -41.90 11.94 -19.36
C GLY A 28 -40.56 12.68 -19.33
N THR A 29 -39.46 11.97 -19.49
CA THR A 29 -38.11 12.52 -19.31
C THR A 29 -37.18 12.21 -20.48
N VAL A 30 -36.40 13.20 -20.89
CA VAL A 30 -35.40 13.09 -21.95
C VAL A 30 -34.03 13.52 -21.42
N ALA A 31 -33.01 12.66 -21.53
CA ALA A 31 -31.63 12.98 -21.20
C ALA A 31 -30.80 13.27 -22.46
N VAL A 32 -29.81 14.15 -22.35
CA VAL A 32 -28.75 14.36 -23.36
C VAL A 32 -27.42 13.86 -22.83
N TYR A 33 -26.58 13.24 -23.66
CA TYR A 33 -25.27 12.75 -23.26
C TYR A 33 -24.22 12.90 -24.37
N THR A 34 -22.95 13.17 -24.04
CA THR A 34 -21.84 13.10 -25.02
C THR A 34 -21.29 11.68 -25.12
N PHE A 35 -20.50 11.37 -26.15
CA PHE A 35 -19.92 10.03 -26.32
C PHE A 35 -19.13 9.58 -25.08
N GLU A 36 -18.41 10.49 -24.44
CA GLU A 36 -17.68 10.19 -23.20
C GLU A 36 -18.61 9.82 -22.02
N ASP A 37 -19.81 10.40 -21.98
CA ASP A 37 -20.83 10.13 -20.97
C ASP A 37 -21.76 8.95 -21.32
N ARG A 38 -21.47 8.17 -22.37
CA ARG A 38 -22.34 7.06 -22.84
C ARG A 38 -22.66 6.01 -21.78
N TYR A 39 -21.84 5.89 -20.74
CA TYR A 39 -22.05 4.98 -19.60
C TYR A 39 -22.52 5.68 -18.31
N SER A 40 -22.82 6.97 -18.38
CA SER A 40 -23.27 7.77 -17.26
C SER A 40 -24.67 7.33 -16.81
N LEU A 41 -24.90 7.22 -15.50
CA LEU A 41 -26.15 6.67 -14.95
C LEU A 41 -27.38 7.47 -15.36
N HIS A 42 -27.27 8.80 -15.49
CA HIS A 42 -28.40 9.66 -15.81
C HIS A 42 -29.06 9.30 -17.16
N ARG A 43 -28.27 8.84 -18.14
CA ARG A 43 -28.76 8.35 -19.43
C ARG A 43 -29.79 7.23 -19.27
N TYR A 44 -29.58 6.33 -18.31
CA TYR A 44 -30.44 5.17 -18.06
C TYR A 44 -31.59 5.46 -17.08
N LYS A 45 -31.68 6.68 -16.56
CA LYS A 45 -32.73 7.10 -15.61
C LYS A 45 -33.82 7.94 -16.24
N ALA A 46 -33.59 8.48 -17.44
CA ALA A 46 -34.63 9.10 -18.25
C ALA A 46 -35.38 8.04 -19.09
N ASP A 47 -36.59 8.37 -19.54
CA ASP A 47 -37.41 7.51 -20.40
C ASP A 47 -36.82 7.39 -21.82
N GLU A 48 -36.22 8.48 -22.30
CA GLU A 48 -35.51 8.57 -23.59
C GLU A 48 -34.15 9.26 -23.39
N ALA A 49 -33.15 8.93 -24.21
CA ALA A 49 -31.85 9.59 -24.15
C ALA A 49 -31.18 9.69 -25.52
N TYR A 50 -30.57 10.85 -25.80
CA TYR A 50 -30.00 11.19 -27.10
C TYR A 50 -28.54 11.63 -26.97
N GLN A 51 -27.68 11.15 -27.88
CA GLN A 51 -26.31 11.65 -27.95
C GLN A 51 -26.32 13.08 -28.52
N ILE A 52 -25.55 13.97 -27.92
CA ILE A 52 -25.32 15.34 -28.38
C ILE A 52 -23.85 15.52 -28.76
N GLY A 53 -23.59 16.12 -29.93
CA GLY A 53 -22.25 16.31 -30.48
C GLY A 53 -21.58 15.04 -31.05
N ARG A 54 -20.36 15.23 -31.58
CA ARG A 54 -19.56 14.14 -32.17
C ARG A 54 -18.78 13.35 -31.10
N ASP A 55 -18.23 12.20 -31.49
CA ASP A 55 -17.53 11.31 -30.56
C ASP A 55 -16.25 11.93 -29.98
N GLU A 56 -15.66 12.90 -30.68
CA GLU A 56 -14.43 13.60 -30.27
C GLU A 56 -14.70 14.83 -29.38
N GLU A 57 -15.96 15.21 -29.13
CA GLU A 57 -16.32 16.42 -28.40
C GLU A 57 -16.87 16.08 -26.99
N PRO A 58 -16.02 16.02 -25.95
CA PRO A 58 -16.42 15.48 -24.64
C PRO A 58 -17.33 16.41 -23.84
N LEU A 59 -17.15 17.73 -23.96
CA LEU A 59 -17.83 18.74 -23.13
C LEU A 59 -18.66 19.75 -23.92
N LYS A 60 -18.07 20.39 -24.92
CA LYS A 60 -18.66 21.49 -25.70
C LYS A 60 -20.13 21.27 -26.10
N PRO A 61 -20.57 20.05 -26.48
CA PRO A 61 -21.96 19.82 -26.87
C PRO A 61 -22.99 20.08 -25.76
N TYR A 62 -22.63 19.97 -24.48
CA TYR A 62 -23.53 20.34 -23.37
C TYR A 62 -23.77 21.86 -23.24
N LEU A 63 -23.01 22.68 -23.97
CA LEU A 63 -23.14 24.14 -24.02
C LEU A 63 -23.77 24.61 -25.34
N ASP A 64 -24.14 23.69 -26.24
CA ASP A 64 -24.74 24.00 -27.53
C ASP A 64 -26.26 24.14 -27.40
N ILE A 65 -26.73 25.40 -27.34
CA ILE A 65 -28.14 25.75 -27.18
C ILE A 65 -28.99 25.18 -28.33
N GLU A 66 -28.56 25.35 -29.58
CA GLU A 66 -29.37 24.94 -30.73
C GLU A 66 -29.46 23.41 -30.84
N ALA A 67 -28.37 22.70 -30.56
CA ALA A 67 -28.40 21.24 -30.52
C ALA A 67 -29.35 20.71 -29.42
N ILE A 68 -29.38 21.35 -28.25
CA ILE A 68 -30.31 20.98 -27.16
C ILE A 68 -31.77 21.23 -27.58
N ILE A 69 -32.05 22.38 -28.20
CA ILE A 69 -33.38 22.72 -28.72
C ILE A 69 -33.81 21.74 -29.82
N GLU A 70 -32.92 21.37 -30.72
CA GLU A 70 -33.20 20.39 -31.78
C GLU A 70 -33.60 19.03 -31.20
N ILE A 71 -32.87 18.53 -30.20
CA ILE A 71 -33.19 17.27 -29.52
C ILE A 71 -34.52 17.39 -28.76
N ALA A 72 -34.79 18.53 -28.11
CA ALA A 72 -36.08 18.76 -27.43
C ALA A 72 -37.25 18.66 -28.43
N LYS A 73 -37.10 19.26 -29.61
CA LYS A 73 -38.11 19.19 -30.69
C LYS A 73 -38.26 17.78 -31.23
N GLN A 74 -37.15 17.08 -31.47
CA GLN A 74 -37.13 15.71 -32.00
C GLN A 74 -37.80 14.72 -31.04
N SER A 75 -37.55 14.86 -29.75
CA SER A 75 -38.11 14.00 -28.69
C SER A 75 -39.55 14.38 -28.28
N GLY A 76 -40.03 15.55 -28.73
CA GLY A 76 -41.34 16.10 -28.37
C GLY A 76 -41.43 16.56 -26.91
N ALA A 77 -40.32 17.02 -26.33
CA ALA A 77 -40.32 17.65 -25.02
C ALA A 77 -41.01 19.02 -25.10
N ASP A 78 -41.86 19.32 -24.11
CA ASP A 78 -42.58 20.60 -23.99
C ASP A 78 -41.98 21.53 -22.92
N ALA A 79 -40.97 21.05 -22.19
CA ALA A 79 -40.20 21.84 -21.25
C ALA A 79 -38.72 21.42 -21.19
N ILE A 80 -37.85 22.37 -20.82
CA ILE A 80 -36.41 22.12 -20.58
C ILE A 80 -36.07 22.49 -19.14
N HIS A 81 -35.50 21.54 -18.40
CA HIS A 81 -34.93 21.79 -17.08
C HIS A 81 -33.40 21.85 -17.17
N PRO A 82 -32.76 23.00 -16.87
CA PRO A 82 -31.33 23.14 -17.07
C PRO A 82 -30.50 22.62 -15.89
N GLY A 83 -31.12 22.39 -14.72
CA GLY A 83 -30.42 21.94 -13.52
C GLY A 83 -29.53 23.05 -12.97
N TYR A 84 -28.25 22.76 -12.74
CA TYR A 84 -27.25 23.75 -12.32
C TYR A 84 -25.94 23.61 -13.11
N GLY A 85 -25.15 24.69 -13.19
CA GLY A 85 -24.00 24.75 -14.11
C GLY A 85 -24.43 24.69 -15.58
N PHE A 86 -23.48 24.51 -16.51
CA PHE A 86 -23.75 24.54 -17.95
C PHE A 86 -24.59 25.77 -18.35
N LEU A 87 -25.76 25.57 -18.94
CA LEU A 87 -26.63 26.63 -19.45
C LEU A 87 -27.71 27.09 -18.47
N SER A 88 -27.66 26.68 -17.20
CA SER A 88 -28.69 27.01 -16.19
C SER A 88 -28.81 28.48 -15.81
N GLU A 89 -27.78 29.28 -16.07
CA GLU A 89 -27.81 30.74 -15.89
C GLU A 89 -27.73 31.49 -17.23
N ASN A 90 -27.92 30.78 -18.35
CA ASN A 90 -27.86 31.37 -19.68
C ASN A 90 -29.25 31.84 -20.12
N ALA A 91 -29.44 33.17 -20.17
CA ALA A 91 -30.71 33.78 -20.58
C ALA A 91 -31.10 33.48 -22.04
N ASP A 92 -30.12 33.24 -22.93
CA ASP A 92 -30.37 32.92 -24.33
C ASP A 92 -31.05 31.56 -24.49
N LEU A 93 -30.68 30.55 -23.69
CA LEU A 93 -31.39 29.27 -23.69
C LEU A 93 -32.86 29.46 -23.29
N ALA A 94 -33.12 30.23 -22.23
CA ALA A 94 -34.49 30.50 -21.77
C ALA A 94 -35.30 31.25 -22.84
N ARG A 95 -34.69 32.21 -23.53
CA ARG A 95 -35.30 32.94 -24.67
C ARG A 95 -35.59 32.03 -25.86
N ARG A 96 -34.64 31.18 -26.24
CA ARG A 96 -34.81 30.19 -27.31
C ARG A 96 -35.90 29.17 -26.98
N CYS A 97 -36.03 28.74 -25.73
CA CYS A 97 -37.16 27.92 -25.30
C CYS A 97 -38.50 28.62 -25.57
N ALA A 98 -38.63 29.90 -25.19
CA ALA A 98 -39.85 30.66 -25.40
C ALA A 98 -40.17 30.85 -26.90
N GLU A 99 -39.17 31.14 -27.73
CA GLU A 99 -39.31 31.27 -29.19
C GLU A 99 -39.80 29.97 -29.86
N GLU A 100 -39.46 28.81 -29.31
CA GLU A 100 -39.88 27.49 -29.79
C GLU A 100 -41.13 26.94 -29.09
N ASN A 101 -41.82 27.77 -28.27
CA ASN A 101 -42.99 27.38 -27.47
C ASN A 101 -42.73 26.24 -26.47
N MET A 102 -41.53 26.21 -25.89
CA MET A 102 -41.14 25.31 -24.81
C MET A 102 -41.03 26.05 -23.48
N THR A 103 -41.43 25.39 -22.40
CA THR A 103 -41.31 25.96 -21.05
C THR A 103 -39.88 25.82 -20.54
N PHE A 104 -39.20 26.92 -20.27
CA PHE A 104 -37.95 26.90 -19.51
C PHE A 104 -38.28 26.77 -18.01
N ILE A 105 -37.75 25.73 -17.35
CA ILE A 105 -38.01 25.50 -15.92
C ILE A 105 -36.96 26.26 -15.10
N GLY A 106 -37.25 27.54 -14.89
CA GLY A 106 -36.41 28.50 -14.19
C GLY A 106 -37.05 29.90 -14.25
N PRO A 107 -36.35 30.93 -13.77
CA PRO A 107 -36.83 32.31 -13.89
C PRO A 107 -36.85 32.80 -15.34
N SER A 108 -37.58 33.90 -15.60
CA SER A 108 -37.65 34.51 -16.93
C SER A 108 -36.27 35.00 -17.44
N PRO A 109 -36.03 35.08 -18.77
CA PRO A 109 -34.78 35.59 -19.33
C PRO A 109 -34.41 36.99 -18.81
N GLU A 110 -35.41 37.88 -18.65
CA GLU A 110 -35.21 39.24 -18.15
C GLU A 110 -34.78 39.25 -16.67
N VAL A 111 -35.34 38.35 -15.87
CA VAL A 111 -34.93 38.16 -14.47
C VAL A 111 -33.51 37.62 -14.41
N MET A 112 -33.17 36.65 -15.26
CA MET A 112 -31.82 36.09 -15.36
C MET A 112 -30.79 37.15 -15.74
N GLU A 113 -31.06 38.04 -16.70
CA GLU A 113 -30.15 39.13 -17.07
C GLU A 113 -29.98 40.19 -15.97
N ARG A 114 -31.08 40.51 -15.25
CA ARG A 114 -31.05 41.46 -14.13
C ARG A 114 -30.27 40.95 -12.92
N LEU A 115 -30.14 39.63 -12.77
CA LEU A 115 -29.54 38.99 -11.59
C LEU A 115 -28.24 38.23 -11.88
N GLY A 116 -27.99 37.85 -13.12
CA GLY A 116 -26.83 37.05 -13.54
C GLY A 116 -25.55 37.87 -13.72
N ASP A 117 -25.66 39.17 -14.03
CA ASP A 117 -24.51 40.08 -13.98
C ASP A 117 -24.33 40.68 -12.58
N LYS A 118 -23.11 40.62 -12.05
CA LYS A 118 -22.82 41.05 -10.66
C LYS A 118 -23.00 42.54 -10.44
N VAL A 119 -22.90 43.35 -11.49
CA VAL A 119 -23.14 44.79 -11.40
C VAL A 119 -24.64 45.08 -11.42
N SER A 120 -25.39 44.45 -12.33
CA SER A 120 -26.85 44.60 -12.42
C SER A 120 -27.56 44.10 -11.16
N ALA A 121 -27.15 42.96 -10.61
CA ALA A 121 -27.71 42.39 -9.38
C ALA A 121 -27.54 43.33 -8.17
N LYS A 122 -26.42 44.05 -8.08
CA LYS A 122 -26.20 45.05 -7.03
C LYS A 122 -27.12 46.26 -7.16
N LEU A 123 -27.43 46.69 -8.38
CA LEU A 123 -28.40 47.76 -8.59
C LEU A 123 -29.80 47.34 -8.10
N VAL A 124 -30.16 46.05 -8.27
CA VAL A 124 -31.39 45.48 -7.70
C VAL A 124 -31.33 45.50 -6.18
N ALA A 125 -30.22 45.04 -5.57
CA ALA A 125 -30.05 45.06 -4.12
C ALA A 125 -30.13 46.49 -3.53
N GLN A 126 -29.53 47.48 -4.20
CA GLN A 126 -29.61 48.89 -3.79
C GLN A 126 -31.04 49.43 -3.87
N LYS A 127 -31.78 49.14 -4.95
CA LYS A 127 -33.20 49.52 -5.07
C LYS A 127 -34.07 48.87 -3.99
N ALA A 128 -33.77 47.62 -3.63
CA ALA A 128 -34.40 46.90 -2.54
C ALA A 128 -33.93 47.36 -1.14
N ASN A 129 -33.09 48.40 -1.03
CA ASN A 129 -32.51 48.91 0.21
C ASN A 129 -31.73 47.84 1.00
N VAL A 130 -31.05 46.94 0.31
CA VAL A 130 -30.20 45.90 0.90
C VAL A 130 -28.73 46.37 0.93
N PRO A 131 -28.02 46.23 2.06
CA PRO A 131 -26.60 46.56 2.14
C PRO A 131 -25.76 45.72 1.16
N ILE A 132 -24.89 46.40 0.40
CA ILE A 132 -23.91 45.78 -0.49
C ILE A 132 -22.49 46.02 0.04
N ILE A 133 -21.54 45.21 -0.41
CA ILE A 133 -20.11 45.43 -0.15
C ILE A 133 -19.66 46.67 -0.93
N GLU A 134 -18.90 47.56 -0.28
CA GLU A 134 -18.32 48.73 -0.94
C GLU A 134 -17.42 48.28 -2.11
N SER A 135 -17.74 48.75 -3.31
CA SER A 135 -17.05 48.36 -4.55
C SER A 135 -16.50 49.54 -5.33
N SER A 136 -15.64 49.26 -6.31
CA SER A 136 -15.12 50.28 -7.22
C SER A 136 -16.26 50.98 -7.96
N LYS A 137 -16.22 52.31 -8.01
CA LYS A 137 -17.22 53.15 -8.69
C LYS A 137 -16.83 53.49 -10.12
N LYS A 138 -15.55 53.36 -10.45
CA LYS A 138 -14.96 53.62 -11.77
C LYS A 138 -14.65 52.29 -12.44
N ASN A 139 -14.68 52.28 -13.77
CA ASN A 139 -14.17 51.17 -14.57
C ASN A 139 -12.65 51.07 -14.36
N LEU A 140 -12.18 49.87 -14.08
CA LEU A 140 -10.77 49.61 -13.81
C LEU A 140 -10.06 49.31 -15.14
N ASP A 141 -10.00 50.30 -16.02
CA ASP A 141 -9.37 50.17 -17.35
C ASP A 141 -7.83 50.22 -17.27
N MET A 142 -7.30 50.95 -16.29
CA MET A 142 -5.88 51.09 -16.02
C MET A 142 -5.56 50.75 -14.56
N VAL A 143 -4.37 50.19 -14.32
CA VAL A 143 -3.93 49.83 -12.95
C VAL A 143 -3.89 51.05 -12.01
N SER A 144 -3.57 52.24 -12.52
CA SER A 144 -3.59 53.48 -11.75
C SER A 144 -4.99 53.83 -11.21
N VAL A 145 -6.05 53.51 -11.96
CA VAL A 145 -7.43 53.67 -11.51
C VAL A 145 -7.76 52.64 -10.43
N ALA A 146 -7.32 51.39 -10.60
CA ALA A 146 -7.47 50.33 -9.61
C ALA A 146 -6.80 50.69 -8.27
N LEU A 147 -5.58 51.23 -8.30
CA LEU A 147 -4.86 51.72 -7.11
C LEU A 147 -5.65 52.82 -6.39
N SER A 148 -6.17 53.81 -7.14
CA SER A 148 -6.97 54.90 -6.55
C SER A 148 -8.29 54.43 -5.94
N GLU A 149 -8.98 53.46 -6.57
CA GLU A 149 -10.21 52.90 -6.02
C GLU A 149 -9.92 51.99 -4.82
N ALA A 150 -8.79 51.26 -4.82
CA ALA A 150 -8.37 50.44 -3.68
C ALA A 150 -8.05 51.30 -2.45
N GLU A 151 -7.42 52.46 -2.62
CA GLU A 151 -7.18 53.42 -1.53
C GLU A 151 -8.50 53.97 -0.96
N ARG A 152 -9.47 54.29 -1.83
CA ARG A 152 -10.81 54.76 -1.43
C ARG A 152 -11.62 53.72 -0.66
N ILE A 153 -11.55 52.45 -1.07
CA ILE A 153 -12.23 51.32 -0.41
C ILE A 153 -11.48 50.93 0.88
N GLY A 154 -10.15 51.05 0.86
CA GLY A 154 -9.22 50.65 1.91
C GLY A 154 -8.91 49.15 1.87
N TYR A 155 -7.63 48.80 2.04
CA TYR A 155 -7.18 47.41 2.12
C TYR A 155 -7.66 46.69 3.39
N PRO A 156 -7.76 45.35 3.40
CA PRO A 156 -7.64 44.47 2.22
C PRO A 156 -8.84 44.63 1.27
N VAL A 157 -8.60 44.39 -0.02
CA VAL A 157 -9.62 44.41 -1.08
C VAL A 157 -9.62 43.07 -1.82
N MET A 158 -10.76 42.70 -2.40
CA MET A 158 -10.91 41.54 -3.26
C MET A 158 -11.02 42.01 -4.71
N LEU A 159 -10.08 41.60 -5.55
CA LEU A 159 -10.15 41.77 -7.00
C LEU A 159 -10.96 40.62 -7.58
N LYS A 160 -11.99 40.94 -8.39
CA LYS A 160 -12.90 39.95 -8.98
C LYS A 160 -13.09 40.22 -10.49
N ALA A 161 -13.19 39.16 -11.28
CA ALA A 161 -13.67 39.23 -12.66
C ALA A 161 -15.20 39.44 -12.70
N ALA A 162 -15.70 40.29 -13.61
CA ALA A 162 -17.13 40.58 -13.74
C ALA A 162 -17.94 39.35 -14.19
N ALA A 163 -17.43 38.61 -15.18
CA ALA A 163 -18.03 37.37 -15.69
C ALA A 163 -17.56 36.10 -14.93
N GLY A 164 -16.88 36.26 -13.79
CA GLY A 164 -16.28 35.15 -13.06
C GLY A 164 -17.25 34.39 -12.15
N GLY A 165 -17.36 33.07 -12.36
CA GLY A 165 -18.12 32.13 -11.52
C GLY A 165 -17.24 31.07 -10.83
N GLY A 166 -17.74 30.47 -9.74
CA GLY A 166 -17.10 29.31 -9.08
C GLY A 166 -15.77 29.60 -8.36
N GLY A 167 -15.53 30.84 -7.95
CA GLY A 167 -14.31 31.26 -7.22
C GLY A 167 -13.07 31.53 -8.09
N ARG A 168 -13.20 31.44 -9.42
CA ARG A 168 -12.11 31.71 -10.39
C ARG A 168 -12.01 33.19 -10.73
N GLY A 169 -10.80 33.68 -11.01
CA GLY A 169 -10.58 35.12 -11.24
C GLY A 169 -10.80 36.01 -10.01
N MET A 170 -10.65 35.45 -8.81
CA MET A 170 -10.75 36.18 -7.53
C MET A 170 -9.42 36.15 -6.76
N ARG A 171 -8.98 37.31 -6.28
CA ARG A 171 -7.73 37.46 -5.50
C ARG A 171 -7.92 38.42 -4.35
N VAL A 172 -7.49 38.00 -3.16
CA VAL A 172 -7.36 38.90 -2.00
C VAL A 172 -6.08 39.69 -2.18
N VAL A 173 -6.18 41.01 -2.09
CA VAL A 173 -5.07 41.95 -2.21
C VAL A 173 -4.98 42.71 -0.89
N ARG A 174 -3.85 42.58 -0.20
CA ARG A 174 -3.63 43.15 1.13
C ARG A 174 -2.81 44.43 1.12
N SER A 175 -2.11 44.69 0.03
CA SER A 175 -1.23 45.85 -0.12
C SER A 175 -1.23 46.41 -1.55
N GLU A 176 -0.70 47.62 -1.70
CA GLU A 176 -0.58 48.30 -2.99
C GLU A 176 0.28 47.52 -4.00
N GLY A 177 1.44 47.02 -3.57
CA GLY A 177 2.35 46.25 -4.44
C GLY A 177 1.75 44.91 -4.91
N GLU A 178 0.88 44.28 -4.12
CA GLU A 178 0.15 43.08 -4.54
C GLU A 178 -0.89 43.38 -5.62
N LEU A 179 -1.50 44.57 -5.60
CA LEU A 179 -2.57 44.92 -6.54
C LEU A 179 -2.07 44.98 -7.97
N GLU A 180 -0.89 45.56 -8.19
CA GLU A 180 -0.33 45.73 -9.53
C GLU A 180 -0.07 44.37 -10.22
N VAL A 181 0.46 43.41 -9.47
CA VAL A 181 0.67 42.04 -9.95
C VAL A 181 -0.66 41.31 -10.14
N ALA A 182 -1.56 41.38 -9.15
CA ALA A 182 -2.84 40.69 -9.19
C ALA A 182 -3.76 41.20 -10.31
N TYR A 183 -3.73 42.50 -10.60
CA TYR A 183 -4.54 43.15 -11.64
C TYR A 183 -4.26 42.58 -13.04
N ASN A 184 -2.99 42.51 -13.43
CA ASN A 184 -2.58 42.01 -14.74
C ASN A 184 -2.89 40.51 -14.90
N SER A 185 -2.61 39.73 -13.84
CA SER A 185 -2.90 38.29 -13.81
C SER A 185 -4.41 38.01 -13.89
N ALA A 186 -5.23 38.70 -13.09
CA ALA A 186 -6.68 38.48 -13.06
C ALA A 186 -7.37 38.87 -14.36
N ARG A 187 -6.94 39.98 -15.02
CA ARG A 187 -7.49 40.36 -16.34
C ARG A 187 -7.15 39.34 -17.42
N SER A 188 -5.93 38.79 -17.40
CA SER A 188 -5.49 37.76 -18.35
C SER A 188 -6.26 36.46 -18.13
N GLU A 189 -6.41 36.02 -16.86
CA GLU A 189 -7.19 34.85 -16.50
C GLU A 189 -8.67 35.00 -16.91
N ALA A 190 -9.27 36.17 -16.67
CA ALA A 190 -10.66 36.45 -17.02
C ALA A 190 -10.90 36.47 -18.54
N PHE A 191 -9.97 37.03 -19.31
CA PHE A 191 -10.04 37.02 -20.77
C PHE A 191 -9.95 35.59 -21.33
N ASN A 192 -8.95 34.82 -20.87
CA ASN A 192 -8.73 33.46 -21.35
C ASN A 192 -9.89 32.52 -20.96
N ALA A 193 -10.49 32.71 -19.78
CA ALA A 193 -11.55 31.83 -19.29
C ALA A 193 -12.96 32.22 -19.74
N PHE A 194 -13.25 33.52 -19.94
CA PHE A 194 -14.61 34.03 -20.14
C PHE A 194 -14.74 35.00 -21.33
N GLY A 195 -13.67 35.24 -22.09
CA GLY A 195 -13.66 36.21 -23.20
C GLY A 195 -13.84 37.68 -22.76
N ASN A 196 -13.89 37.95 -21.45
CA ASN A 196 -14.16 39.26 -20.87
C ASN A 196 -13.09 39.61 -19.83
N ASN A 197 -12.28 40.63 -20.11
CA ASN A 197 -11.19 41.07 -19.24
C ASN A 197 -11.62 42.10 -18.18
N THR A 198 -12.92 42.31 -17.98
CA THR A 198 -13.45 43.29 -17.02
C THR A 198 -13.26 42.78 -15.59
N VAL A 199 -12.62 43.60 -14.76
CA VAL A 199 -12.40 43.34 -13.33
C VAL A 199 -12.92 44.50 -12.49
N PHE A 200 -13.30 44.21 -11.24
CA PHE A 200 -13.73 45.20 -10.26
C PHE A 200 -13.13 44.90 -8.88
N LEU A 201 -13.11 45.90 -8.01
CA LEU A 201 -12.64 45.78 -6.63
C LEU A 201 -13.81 45.84 -5.66
N GLU A 202 -13.72 45.05 -4.60
CA GLU A 202 -14.62 45.08 -3.44
C GLU A 202 -13.85 45.12 -2.14
N LYS A 203 -14.46 45.67 -1.09
CA LYS A 203 -13.93 45.52 0.25
C LYS A 203 -13.84 44.02 0.59
N TYR A 204 -12.67 43.55 1.01
CA TYR A 204 -12.55 42.20 1.51
C TYR A 204 -13.05 42.14 2.95
N ILE A 205 -14.10 41.36 3.19
CA ILE A 205 -14.56 41.05 4.54
C ILE A 205 -13.68 39.94 5.09
N GLU A 206 -13.05 40.16 6.23
CA GLU A 206 -12.18 39.18 6.88
C GLU A 206 -13.00 38.11 7.61
N ASN A 207 -12.63 36.85 7.40
CA ASN A 207 -13.24 35.68 8.03
C ASN A 207 -14.79 35.69 8.08
N PRO A 208 -15.47 35.98 6.95
CA PRO A 208 -16.92 36.04 6.95
C PRO A 208 -17.49 34.62 7.05
N ARG A 209 -18.78 34.57 7.41
CA ARG A 209 -19.61 33.40 7.15
C ARG A 209 -20.31 33.61 5.81
N HIS A 210 -20.30 32.58 4.97
CA HIS A 210 -21.05 32.58 3.71
C HIS A 210 -22.42 31.97 4.02
N ILE A 211 -23.45 32.82 4.04
CA ILE A 211 -24.82 32.42 4.33
C ILE A 211 -25.68 32.71 3.11
N GLU A 212 -26.52 31.77 2.74
CA GLU A 212 -27.40 31.91 1.59
C GLU A 212 -28.83 31.56 1.96
N VAL A 213 -29.80 32.19 1.30
CA VAL A 213 -31.23 32.01 1.59
C VAL A 213 -31.91 31.42 0.37
N GLN A 214 -32.58 30.30 0.57
CA GLN A 214 -33.42 29.68 -0.47
C GLN A 214 -34.68 30.52 -0.65
N VAL A 215 -34.97 30.95 -1.87
CA VAL A 215 -36.21 31.65 -2.22
C VAL A 215 -37.01 30.86 -3.25
N VAL A 216 -38.33 31.03 -3.21
CA VAL A 216 -39.28 30.49 -4.17
C VAL A 216 -40.28 31.60 -4.51
N GLY A 217 -40.41 31.92 -5.79
CA GLY A 217 -41.38 32.89 -6.30
C GLY A 217 -42.33 32.26 -7.31
N ASP A 218 -43.58 32.72 -7.37
CA ASP A 218 -44.53 32.32 -8.43
C ASP A 218 -44.78 33.44 -9.45
N HIS A 219 -45.49 33.12 -10.53
CA HIS A 219 -45.88 34.09 -11.56
C HIS A 219 -46.95 35.10 -11.10
N TYR A 220 -47.41 35.02 -9.85
CA TYR A 220 -48.43 35.89 -9.26
C TYR A 220 -47.82 36.93 -8.30
N GLY A 221 -46.49 36.98 -8.20
CA GLY A 221 -45.75 37.94 -7.38
C GLY A 221 -45.61 37.52 -5.91
N ASN A 222 -45.98 36.28 -5.56
CA ASN A 222 -45.75 35.75 -4.22
C ASN A 222 -44.31 35.24 -4.11
N VAL A 223 -43.66 35.52 -2.98
CA VAL A 223 -42.29 35.08 -2.68
C VAL A 223 -42.22 34.58 -1.24
N VAL A 224 -41.64 33.40 -1.04
CA VAL A 224 -41.32 32.85 0.29
C VAL A 224 -39.85 32.45 0.37
N HIS A 225 -39.30 32.46 1.58
CA HIS A 225 -37.98 31.87 1.86
C HIS A 225 -38.12 30.48 2.50
N LEU A 226 -37.20 29.58 2.19
CA LEU A 226 -37.09 28.25 2.80
C LEU A 226 -35.86 28.18 3.71
N TYR A 227 -35.75 29.21 4.56
CA TYR A 227 -34.64 29.45 5.50
C TYR A 227 -33.26 29.56 4.82
N GLU A 228 -32.21 29.58 5.63
CA GLU A 228 -30.82 29.74 5.22
C GLU A 228 -30.03 28.42 5.20
N ARG A 229 -28.95 28.43 4.42
CA ARG A 229 -27.86 27.46 4.48
C ARG A 229 -26.57 28.17 4.86
N ASP A 230 -25.76 27.48 5.66
CA ASP A 230 -24.40 27.88 5.97
C ASP A 230 -23.43 27.13 5.06
N CYS A 231 -22.81 27.88 4.16
CA CYS A 231 -21.87 27.39 3.15
C CYS A 231 -20.45 27.94 3.44
N SER A 232 -20.17 28.31 4.70
CA SER A 232 -18.89 28.92 5.10
C SER A 232 -17.71 27.97 4.96
N VAL A 233 -17.94 26.65 4.98
CA VAL A 233 -16.87 25.66 4.84
C VAL A 233 -16.43 25.57 3.38
N GLN A 234 -15.37 26.31 3.07
CA GLN A 234 -14.88 26.51 1.71
C GLN A 234 -13.38 26.26 1.57
N ARG A 235 -12.98 25.83 0.38
CA ARG A 235 -11.57 25.76 -0.03
C ARG A 235 -11.40 26.59 -1.29
N ARG A 236 -10.49 27.58 -1.26
CA ARG A 236 -10.27 28.50 -2.40
C ARG A 236 -11.59 29.08 -2.95
N PHE A 237 -12.49 29.48 -2.04
CA PHE A 237 -13.83 30.01 -2.35
C PHE A 237 -14.80 29.01 -3.02
N GLN A 238 -14.50 27.71 -3.00
CA GLN A 238 -15.40 26.64 -3.43
C GLN A 238 -16.04 25.95 -2.22
N LYS A 239 -17.35 25.75 -2.25
CA LYS A 239 -18.14 25.10 -1.20
C LYS A 239 -17.77 23.61 -1.09
N VAL A 240 -17.57 23.15 0.14
CA VAL A 240 -17.16 21.76 0.45
C VAL A 240 -18.21 21.03 1.28
N VAL A 241 -18.71 21.70 2.33
CA VAL A 241 -19.74 21.18 3.24
C VAL A 241 -20.77 22.28 3.49
N GLU A 242 -22.04 21.90 3.40
CA GLU A 242 -23.16 22.81 3.60
C GLU A 242 -24.06 22.32 4.73
N VAL A 243 -24.59 23.26 5.51
CA VAL A 243 -25.44 22.98 6.68
C VAL A 243 -26.73 23.77 6.61
N ALA A 244 -27.87 23.15 6.93
CA ALA A 244 -29.16 23.84 7.09
C ALA A 244 -29.82 23.45 8.42
N PRO A 245 -30.40 24.38 9.19
CA PRO A 245 -30.15 25.82 9.16
C PRO A 245 -28.77 26.16 9.75
N SER A 246 -28.42 27.45 9.80
CA SER A 246 -27.19 27.90 10.46
C SER A 246 -27.36 27.95 11.98
N ILE A 247 -26.46 27.34 12.75
CA ILE A 247 -26.64 27.20 14.21
C ILE A 247 -26.39 28.49 15.02
N ASN A 248 -25.37 29.30 14.66
CA ASN A 248 -24.89 30.43 15.46
C ASN A 248 -25.24 31.82 14.90
N LEU A 249 -26.22 31.94 14.02
CA LEU A 249 -26.68 33.28 13.62
C LEU A 249 -27.57 33.88 14.71
N SER A 250 -27.33 35.15 15.03
CA SER A 250 -28.24 35.91 15.89
C SER A 250 -29.62 35.99 15.22
N LYS A 251 -30.67 36.09 16.03
CA LYS A 251 -32.03 36.25 15.49
C LYS A 251 -32.12 37.49 14.59
N GLU A 252 -31.50 38.59 14.99
CA GLU A 252 -31.49 39.83 14.21
C GLU A 252 -30.80 39.67 12.85
N SER A 253 -29.67 38.97 12.77
CA SER A 253 -29.00 38.70 11.50
C SER A 253 -29.82 37.76 10.61
N ARG A 254 -30.50 36.75 11.17
CA ARG A 254 -31.43 35.89 10.41
C ARG A 254 -32.62 36.67 9.86
N ASP A 255 -33.27 37.47 10.69
CA ASP A 255 -34.42 38.29 10.27
C ASP A 255 -34.02 39.30 9.18
N ARG A 256 -32.78 39.84 9.24
CA ARG A 256 -32.19 40.65 8.17
C ARG A 256 -31.99 39.83 6.89
N LEU A 257 -31.36 38.66 6.97
CA LEU A 257 -31.11 37.77 5.82
C LEU A 257 -32.41 37.44 5.06
N TYR A 258 -33.44 37.00 5.78
CA TYR A 258 -34.70 36.59 5.16
C TYR A 258 -35.39 37.77 4.48
N ARG A 259 -35.51 38.90 5.18
CA ARG A 259 -36.11 40.12 4.62
C ARG A 259 -35.33 40.63 3.41
N TYR A 260 -34.00 40.62 3.45
CA TYR A 260 -33.18 41.06 2.32
C TYR A 260 -33.34 40.13 1.12
N ALA A 261 -33.33 38.81 1.34
CA ALA A 261 -33.51 37.83 0.28
C ALA A 261 -34.88 37.95 -0.39
N THR A 262 -35.96 38.04 0.39
CA THR A 262 -37.31 38.20 -0.16
C THR A 262 -37.48 39.56 -0.83
N SER A 263 -36.91 40.64 -0.29
CA SER A 263 -37.00 41.98 -0.91
C SER A 263 -36.28 42.03 -2.27
N ILE A 264 -35.10 41.40 -2.39
CA ILE A 264 -34.38 41.29 -3.66
C ILE A 264 -35.21 40.50 -4.67
N ALA A 265 -35.74 39.34 -4.26
CA ALA A 265 -36.56 38.50 -5.12
C ALA A 265 -37.84 39.23 -5.60
N THR A 266 -38.53 39.94 -4.71
CA THR A 266 -39.72 40.74 -5.06
C THR A 266 -39.37 41.89 -6.01
N GLU A 267 -38.29 42.65 -5.76
CA GLU A 267 -37.85 43.76 -6.64
C GLU A 267 -37.39 43.28 -8.03
N ALA A 268 -36.82 42.07 -8.09
CA ALA A 268 -36.46 41.44 -9.36
C ALA A 268 -37.68 40.95 -10.14
N GLY A 269 -38.82 40.74 -9.48
CA GLY A 269 -39.96 40.00 -10.03
C GLY A 269 -39.63 38.51 -10.19
N TYR A 270 -38.89 37.95 -9.23
CA TYR A 270 -38.33 36.61 -9.31
C TYR A 270 -39.43 35.54 -9.34
N ASP A 271 -39.32 34.62 -10.29
CA ASP A 271 -40.16 33.44 -10.42
C ASP A 271 -39.31 32.15 -10.37
N ASN A 272 -39.95 31.05 -9.96
CA ASN A 272 -39.31 29.75 -9.73
C ASN A 272 -38.39 29.73 -8.49
N VAL A 273 -37.44 28.78 -8.44
CA VAL A 273 -36.56 28.53 -7.29
C VAL A 273 -35.18 29.15 -7.53
N GLY A 274 -34.69 29.90 -6.54
CA GLY A 274 -33.37 30.54 -6.59
C GLY A 274 -32.75 30.75 -5.22
N THR A 275 -31.50 31.21 -5.19
CA THR A 275 -30.79 31.47 -3.93
C THR A 275 -30.19 32.86 -3.92
N VAL A 276 -30.34 33.57 -2.80
CA VAL A 276 -29.66 34.85 -2.55
C VAL A 276 -28.49 34.62 -1.59
N GLU A 277 -27.27 35.00 -1.99
CA GLU A 277 -26.04 34.76 -1.22
C GLU A 277 -25.54 36.03 -0.50
N PHE A 278 -25.07 35.84 0.74
CA PHE A 278 -24.62 36.91 1.63
C PHE A 278 -23.30 36.55 2.32
N LEU A 279 -22.50 37.57 2.62
CA LEU A 279 -21.46 37.49 3.65
C LEU A 279 -22.01 38.05 4.95
N VAL A 280 -21.81 37.32 6.04
CA VAL A 280 -22.08 37.79 7.39
C VAL A 280 -20.75 37.96 8.12
N ASP A 281 -20.46 39.17 8.58
CA ASP A 281 -19.22 39.45 9.30
C ASP A 281 -19.29 39.03 10.79
N SER A 282 -18.21 39.27 11.53
CA SER A 282 -18.14 38.95 12.96
C SER A 282 -19.02 39.82 13.86
N GLY A 283 -19.42 41.02 13.39
CA GLY A 283 -20.39 41.89 14.06
C GLY A 283 -21.84 41.49 13.82
N GLY A 284 -22.08 40.61 12.84
CA GLY A 284 -23.40 40.13 12.44
C GLY A 284 -24.03 40.97 11.32
N ASP A 285 -23.29 41.88 10.70
CA ASP A 285 -23.74 42.65 9.55
C ASP A 285 -23.78 41.79 8.30
N VAL A 286 -24.81 42.02 7.48
CA VAL A 286 -25.20 41.17 6.35
C VAL A 286 -24.99 41.95 5.06
N TYR A 287 -24.14 41.42 4.17
CA TYR A 287 -23.79 42.04 2.90
C TYR A 287 -24.18 41.13 1.74
N PHE A 288 -24.95 41.65 0.79
CA PHE A 288 -25.30 40.94 -0.43
C PHE A 288 -24.08 40.66 -1.32
N ILE A 289 -24.02 39.47 -1.92
CA ILE A 289 -22.97 39.07 -2.87
C ILE A 289 -23.55 38.88 -4.28
N GLU A 290 -24.46 37.92 -4.43
CA GLU A 290 -25.01 37.50 -5.72
C GLU A 290 -26.35 36.78 -5.55
N VAL A 291 -27.08 36.63 -6.65
CA VAL A 291 -28.23 35.73 -6.74
C VAL A 291 -27.84 34.61 -7.70
N ASN A 292 -28.14 33.38 -7.33
CA ASN A 292 -28.07 32.22 -8.21
C ASN A 292 -29.49 31.96 -8.73
N PRO A 293 -29.83 32.36 -9.98
CA PRO A 293 -31.19 32.27 -10.51
C PRO A 293 -31.54 30.83 -10.96
N ARG A 294 -31.26 29.84 -10.12
CA ARG A 294 -31.41 28.41 -10.39
C ARG A 294 -31.37 27.59 -9.11
N ILE A 295 -31.64 26.28 -9.23
CA ILE A 295 -31.35 25.31 -8.17
C ILE A 295 -29.84 25.24 -7.87
N GLN A 296 -29.48 24.89 -6.64
CA GLN A 296 -28.09 24.68 -6.21
C GLN A 296 -27.84 23.21 -5.81
N VAL A 297 -26.56 22.83 -5.79
CA VAL A 297 -26.13 21.45 -5.44
C VAL A 297 -26.65 21.07 -4.04
N GLU A 298 -26.56 22.03 -3.11
CA GLU A 298 -26.93 21.99 -1.69
C GLU A 298 -28.42 22.19 -1.39
N HIS A 299 -29.29 22.21 -2.40
CA HIS A 299 -30.75 22.27 -2.17
C HIS A 299 -31.25 21.13 -1.26
N THR A 300 -30.56 19.97 -1.28
CA THR A 300 -30.95 18.77 -0.54
C THR A 300 -31.03 18.97 0.97
N VAL A 301 -30.17 19.82 1.56
CA VAL A 301 -30.21 20.07 3.02
C VAL A 301 -31.43 20.91 3.40
N THR A 302 -31.85 21.85 2.53
CA THR A 302 -33.10 22.59 2.70
C THR A 302 -34.30 21.66 2.60
N GLU A 303 -34.36 20.79 1.59
CA GLU A 303 -35.46 19.83 1.45
C GLU A 303 -35.60 18.92 2.69
N ILE A 304 -34.48 18.48 3.27
CA ILE A 304 -34.49 17.62 4.46
C ILE A 304 -35.08 18.34 5.68
N VAL A 305 -34.72 19.61 5.91
CA VAL A 305 -35.16 20.33 7.12
C VAL A 305 -36.53 20.97 6.99
N THR A 306 -37.00 21.22 5.76
CA THR A 306 -38.33 21.79 5.50
C THR A 306 -39.37 20.75 5.11
N GLY A 307 -38.95 19.62 4.51
CA GLY A 307 -39.84 18.64 3.89
C GLY A 307 -40.40 19.08 2.53
N VAL A 308 -39.94 20.20 1.97
CA VAL A 308 -40.38 20.73 0.68
C VAL A 308 -39.49 20.15 -0.43
N ASP A 309 -40.10 19.51 -1.44
CA ASP A 309 -39.39 19.05 -2.65
C ASP A 309 -39.22 20.22 -3.62
N LEU A 310 -37.99 20.73 -3.72
CA LEU A 310 -37.67 21.93 -4.48
C LEU A 310 -37.80 21.69 -5.98
N ILE A 311 -37.41 20.53 -6.51
CA ILE A 311 -37.53 20.25 -7.95
C ILE A 311 -38.99 20.11 -8.36
N LYS A 312 -39.84 19.43 -7.57
CA LYS A 312 -41.28 19.41 -7.84
C LYS A 312 -41.89 20.81 -7.76
N THR A 313 -41.42 21.63 -6.82
CA THR A 313 -41.84 23.03 -6.71
C THR A 313 -41.47 23.82 -7.98
N GLN A 314 -40.27 23.63 -8.54
CA GLN A 314 -39.88 24.22 -9.83
C GLN A 314 -40.85 23.84 -10.95
N LEU A 315 -41.23 22.56 -11.02
CA LEU A 315 -42.14 22.01 -12.05
C LEU A 315 -43.58 22.51 -11.88
N TYR A 316 -44.07 22.63 -10.64
CA TYR A 316 -45.39 23.20 -10.36
C TYR A 316 -45.46 24.68 -10.75
N ILE A 317 -44.47 25.47 -10.36
CA ILE A 317 -44.44 26.90 -10.69
C ILE A 317 -44.34 27.10 -12.20
N ALA A 318 -43.42 26.39 -12.87
CA ALA A 318 -43.31 26.41 -14.33
C ALA A 318 -44.59 25.91 -15.03
N SER A 319 -45.42 25.11 -14.34
CA SER A 319 -46.74 24.70 -14.82
C SER A 319 -47.87 25.69 -14.52
N GLY A 320 -47.56 26.86 -13.97
CA GLY A 320 -48.49 27.94 -13.67
C GLY A 320 -49.24 27.83 -12.33
N TYR A 321 -48.79 26.99 -11.40
CA TYR A 321 -49.42 26.93 -10.06
C TYR A 321 -48.97 28.10 -9.18
N ALA A 322 -49.87 28.60 -8.34
CA ALA A 322 -49.56 29.60 -7.33
C ALA A 322 -48.92 28.95 -6.10
N LEU A 323 -48.13 29.69 -5.32
CA LEU A 323 -47.53 29.16 -4.08
C LEU A 323 -48.61 28.66 -3.09
N GLY A 324 -49.77 29.32 -3.06
CA GLY A 324 -50.91 28.96 -2.23
C GLY A 324 -51.73 27.75 -2.70
N ASP A 325 -51.44 27.19 -3.88
CA ASP A 325 -52.13 25.98 -4.33
C ASP A 325 -51.89 24.84 -3.33
N PRO A 326 -52.90 24.04 -2.93
CA PRO A 326 -52.73 22.98 -1.94
C PRO A 326 -51.67 21.94 -2.27
N ILE A 327 -51.35 21.77 -3.55
CA ILE A 327 -50.31 20.84 -4.02
C ILE A 327 -48.89 21.40 -3.85
N VAL A 328 -48.73 22.73 -3.86
CA VAL A 328 -47.47 23.42 -3.59
C VAL A 328 -47.32 23.67 -2.09
N GLY A 329 -48.38 24.19 -1.45
CA GLY A 329 -48.48 24.30 0.01
C GLY A 329 -47.60 25.38 0.63
N LEU A 330 -47.29 26.45 -0.10
CA LEU A 330 -46.37 27.53 0.30
C LEU A 330 -47.04 28.92 0.28
N GLY A 331 -48.35 29.00 0.51
CA GLY A 331 -49.14 30.23 0.35
C GLY A 331 -48.79 31.37 1.31
N ASP A 332 -48.21 31.05 2.48
CA ASP A 332 -47.69 32.02 3.44
C ASP A 332 -46.35 31.55 4.02
N GLN A 333 -45.58 32.48 4.59
CA GLN A 333 -44.26 32.18 5.16
C GLN A 333 -44.33 31.27 6.40
N GLU A 334 -45.45 31.28 7.14
CA GLU A 334 -45.65 30.50 8.36
C GLU A 334 -45.87 29.00 8.07
N SER A 335 -46.31 28.67 6.85
CA SER A 335 -46.47 27.30 6.36
C SER A 335 -45.15 26.54 6.22
N VAL A 336 -44.01 27.25 6.12
CA VAL A 336 -42.69 26.66 5.97
C VAL A 336 -42.16 26.21 7.33
N LEU A 337 -42.29 24.92 7.62
CA LEU A 337 -41.75 24.33 8.84
C LEU A 337 -40.23 24.17 8.77
N LEU A 338 -39.56 24.26 9.92
CA LEU A 338 -38.14 23.97 10.07
C LEU A 338 -37.95 22.90 11.15
N LYS A 339 -37.32 21.78 10.81
CA LYS A 339 -37.07 20.68 11.73
C LYS A 339 -35.61 20.23 11.67
N GLY A 340 -34.97 20.19 12.84
CA GLY A 340 -33.62 19.64 13.02
C GLY A 340 -32.54 20.36 12.19
N TYR A 341 -31.50 19.60 11.86
CA TYR A 341 -30.34 20.04 11.09
C TYR A 341 -30.02 19.02 10.00
N ALA A 342 -29.51 19.51 8.88
CA ALA A 342 -28.98 18.70 7.81
C ALA A 342 -27.58 19.14 7.40
N ILE A 343 -26.73 18.18 7.06
CA ILE A 343 -25.37 18.40 6.55
C ILE A 343 -25.25 17.69 5.21
N GLN A 344 -24.69 18.36 4.21
CA GLN A 344 -24.28 17.74 2.94
C GLN A 344 -22.76 17.72 2.82
N CYS A 345 -22.23 16.60 2.34
CA CYS A 345 -20.86 16.46 1.89
C CYS A 345 -20.82 15.90 0.47
N ARG A 346 -19.85 16.34 -0.32
CA ARG A 346 -19.62 15.85 -1.69
C ARG A 346 -18.43 14.91 -1.67
N ILE A 347 -18.66 13.65 -2.01
CA ILE A 347 -17.57 12.69 -2.20
C ILE A 347 -17.03 12.88 -3.62
N THR A 348 -15.75 13.22 -3.74
CA THR A 348 -15.07 13.45 -5.02
C THR A 348 -13.89 12.50 -5.20
N THR A 349 -13.34 12.42 -6.41
CA THR A 349 -12.09 11.69 -6.69
C THR A 349 -10.82 12.49 -6.37
N GLU A 350 -10.95 13.68 -5.77
CA GLU A 350 -9.82 14.54 -5.43
C GLU A 350 -8.99 13.93 -4.29
N ASP A 351 -7.67 13.92 -4.45
CA ASP A 351 -6.74 13.45 -3.41
C ASP A 351 -6.29 14.63 -2.52
N PRO A 352 -6.75 14.72 -1.25
CA PRO A 352 -6.35 15.79 -0.35
C PRO A 352 -4.84 15.83 -0.07
N ALA A 353 -4.15 14.69 -0.19
CA ALA A 353 -2.70 14.61 0.02
C ALA A 353 -1.89 15.17 -1.16
N ASP A 354 -2.51 15.30 -2.34
CA ASP A 354 -1.90 15.83 -3.57
C ASP A 354 -2.65 17.09 -4.03
N GLY A 355 -2.91 18.01 -3.10
CA GLY A 355 -3.50 19.32 -3.42
C GLY A 355 -4.92 19.26 -3.99
N PHE A 356 -5.69 18.19 -3.73
CA PHE A 356 -7.02 17.90 -4.29
C PHE A 356 -7.02 17.73 -5.81
N LYS A 357 -5.91 17.23 -6.37
CA LYS A 357 -5.92 16.81 -7.77
C LYS A 357 -6.92 15.65 -7.94
N PRO A 358 -7.85 15.71 -8.92
CA PRO A 358 -8.76 14.61 -9.17
C PRO A 358 -8.01 13.39 -9.70
N ASP A 359 -8.35 12.25 -9.15
CA ASP A 359 -7.94 10.95 -9.66
C ASP A 359 -8.95 10.43 -10.67
N TYR A 360 -8.46 9.64 -11.62
CA TYR A 360 -9.24 9.08 -12.73
C TYR A 360 -8.91 7.60 -12.90
N GLY A 361 -9.89 6.83 -13.34
CA GLY A 361 -9.73 5.39 -13.47
C GLY A 361 -11.02 4.63 -13.29
N THR A 362 -10.91 3.31 -13.19
CA THR A 362 -12.07 2.43 -13.08
C THR A 362 -12.44 2.23 -11.61
N LEU A 363 -13.70 2.45 -11.26
CA LEU A 363 -14.24 2.09 -9.95
C LEU A 363 -14.30 0.56 -9.80
N ILE A 364 -13.36 -0.03 -9.06
CA ILE A 364 -13.29 -1.48 -8.81
C ILE A 364 -14.34 -1.90 -7.76
N THR A 365 -14.55 -1.04 -6.77
CA THR A 365 -15.57 -1.26 -5.74
C THR A 365 -16.23 0.05 -5.43
N TYR A 366 -17.56 0.03 -5.42
CA TYR A 366 -18.39 1.09 -4.92
C TYR A 366 -19.43 0.47 -3.99
N ARG A 367 -19.35 0.77 -2.70
CA ARG A 367 -20.40 0.49 -1.72
C ARG A 367 -20.76 1.81 -1.07
N ASN A 368 -22.04 2.13 -1.08
CA ASN A 368 -22.60 3.32 -0.45
C ASN A 368 -23.06 3.04 0.98
N ALA A 369 -23.39 4.09 1.71
CA ALA A 369 -23.99 4.01 3.04
C ALA A 369 -25.52 4.12 2.95
N ALA A 370 -26.25 3.52 3.90
CA ALA A 370 -27.72 3.57 3.92
C ALA A 370 -28.26 3.77 5.35
N GLY A 371 -29.57 3.73 5.54
CA GLY A 371 -30.21 3.77 6.86
C GLY A 371 -30.80 5.13 7.24
N PHE A 372 -31.43 5.18 8.42
CA PHE A 372 -32.22 6.33 8.84
C PHE A 372 -31.40 7.63 8.91
N GLY A 373 -31.98 8.70 8.36
CA GLY A 373 -31.35 10.02 8.35
C GLY A 373 -30.17 10.16 7.39
N VAL A 374 -30.02 9.26 6.42
CA VAL A 374 -29.04 9.38 5.32
C VAL A 374 -29.79 9.43 3.98
N ARG A 375 -29.52 10.45 3.20
CA ARG A 375 -29.96 10.64 1.82
C ARG A 375 -28.74 10.59 0.89
N LEU A 376 -28.88 9.89 -0.23
CA LEU A 376 -27.87 9.80 -1.26
C LEU A 376 -28.40 10.27 -2.62
N ASP A 377 -27.67 11.21 -3.21
CA ASP A 377 -27.85 11.63 -4.59
C ASP A 377 -26.55 11.29 -5.33
N GLU A 378 -26.55 10.12 -5.97
CA GLU A 378 -25.37 9.56 -6.64
C GLU A 378 -25.20 10.18 -8.04
N GLY A 379 -23.94 10.46 -8.40
CA GLY A 379 -23.57 10.70 -9.79
C GLY A 379 -23.45 9.38 -10.54
N SER A 380 -22.49 9.30 -11.47
CA SER A 380 -22.21 8.06 -12.19
C SER A 380 -21.14 7.25 -11.46
N ALA A 381 -21.53 6.58 -10.36
CA ALA A 381 -20.62 5.81 -9.53
C ALA A 381 -21.14 4.38 -9.29
N TYR A 382 -20.57 3.40 -9.99
CA TYR A 382 -20.88 1.98 -9.85
C TYR A 382 -19.66 1.12 -10.21
N PRO A 383 -19.57 -0.14 -9.74
CA PRO A 383 -18.45 -1.01 -10.06
C PRO A 383 -18.31 -1.20 -11.58
N GLY A 384 -17.12 -0.93 -12.11
CA GLY A 384 -16.79 -0.95 -13.54
C GLY A 384 -16.87 0.40 -14.24
N MET A 385 -17.45 1.44 -13.62
CA MET A 385 -17.51 2.78 -14.23
C MET A 385 -16.11 3.39 -14.32
N LYS A 386 -15.75 3.90 -15.50
CA LYS A 386 -14.50 4.65 -15.73
C LYS A 386 -14.77 6.14 -15.49
N ILE A 387 -14.09 6.72 -14.51
CA ILE A 387 -14.16 8.15 -14.22
C ILE A 387 -13.30 8.90 -15.25
N SER A 388 -13.94 9.81 -15.96
CA SER A 388 -13.35 10.59 -17.05
C SER A 388 -12.70 11.88 -16.55
N PRO A 389 -11.59 12.35 -17.17
CA PRO A 389 -10.97 13.61 -16.84
C PRO A 389 -11.74 14.86 -17.33
N PHE A 390 -12.75 14.69 -18.19
CA PHE A 390 -13.44 15.83 -18.82
C PHE A 390 -14.51 16.49 -17.95
N PHE A 391 -14.98 15.81 -16.90
CA PHE A 391 -16.09 16.28 -16.07
C PHE A 391 -15.65 16.59 -14.63
N ASP A 392 -16.61 17.01 -13.79
CA ASP A 392 -16.38 17.19 -12.37
C ASP A 392 -16.12 15.84 -11.69
N SER A 393 -15.30 15.89 -10.64
CA SER A 393 -14.80 14.73 -9.89
C SER A 393 -15.83 14.12 -8.93
N MET A 394 -17.08 14.58 -8.95
CA MET A 394 -18.11 14.18 -7.99
C MET A 394 -18.60 12.74 -8.24
N LEU A 395 -18.55 11.92 -7.19
CA LEU A 395 -19.07 10.56 -7.18
C LEU A 395 -20.49 10.49 -6.59
N ALA A 396 -20.69 11.12 -5.43
CA ALA A 396 -21.99 11.15 -4.75
C ALA A 396 -22.09 12.32 -3.79
N LYS A 397 -23.32 12.81 -3.60
CA LYS A 397 -23.69 13.68 -2.49
C LYS A 397 -24.27 12.84 -1.38
N VAL A 398 -23.77 13.07 -0.18
CA VAL A 398 -24.28 12.46 1.04
C VAL A 398 -24.89 13.57 1.87
N SER A 399 -26.18 13.47 2.16
CA SER A 399 -26.88 14.40 3.04
C SER A 399 -27.40 13.65 4.25
N THR A 400 -27.19 14.22 5.44
CA THR A 400 -27.61 13.58 6.70
C THR A 400 -28.47 14.50 7.52
N TYR A 401 -29.39 13.93 8.29
CA TYR A 401 -30.32 14.62 9.16
C TYR A 401 -30.04 14.31 10.64
N GLY A 402 -30.28 15.24 11.55
CA GLY A 402 -30.27 15.03 13.00
C GLY A 402 -31.10 16.08 13.73
N ASN A 403 -31.49 15.82 14.97
CA ASN A 403 -32.17 16.83 15.80
C ASN A 403 -31.20 17.93 16.25
N THR A 404 -29.91 17.62 16.28
CA THR A 404 -28.81 18.56 16.51
C THR A 404 -27.78 18.48 15.39
N LEU A 405 -26.98 19.52 15.22
CA LEU A 405 -25.86 19.52 14.27
C LEU A 405 -24.88 18.37 14.56
N GLU A 406 -24.61 18.11 15.83
CA GLU A 406 -23.74 17.01 16.24
C GLU A 406 -24.32 15.63 15.87
N GLU A 407 -25.63 15.42 16.03
CA GLU A 407 -26.28 14.17 15.62
C GLU A 407 -26.18 13.96 14.09
N ALA A 408 -26.44 15.01 13.31
CA ALA A 408 -26.27 14.98 11.85
C ALA A 408 -24.80 14.67 11.49
N ALA A 409 -23.83 15.33 12.14
CA ALA A 409 -22.40 15.11 11.91
C ALA A 409 -21.96 13.68 12.25
N ARG A 410 -22.43 13.11 13.37
CA ARG A 410 -22.15 11.71 13.73
C ARG A 410 -22.76 10.72 12.73
N ARG A 411 -23.96 10.99 12.19
CA ARG A 411 -24.52 10.18 11.09
C ARG A 411 -23.71 10.32 9.81
N MET A 412 -23.22 11.52 9.50
CA MET A 412 -22.33 11.76 8.37
C MET A 412 -21.01 11.00 8.52
N ASP A 413 -20.35 11.06 9.69
CA ASP A 413 -19.13 10.30 9.99
C ASP A 413 -19.35 8.80 9.79
N ARG A 414 -20.46 8.28 10.33
CA ARG A 414 -20.84 6.87 10.12
C ARG A 414 -21.05 6.55 8.64
N ALA A 415 -21.77 7.38 7.90
CA ALA A 415 -22.01 7.17 6.47
C ALA A 415 -20.70 7.17 5.67
N LEU A 416 -19.84 8.17 5.87
CA LEU A 416 -18.51 8.26 5.25
C LEU A 416 -17.62 7.05 5.59
N ARG A 417 -17.68 6.56 6.83
CA ARG A 417 -16.96 5.34 7.26
C ARG A 417 -17.51 4.05 6.66
N GLU A 418 -18.77 4.00 6.24
CA GLU A 418 -19.38 2.84 5.57
C GLU A 418 -19.05 2.79 4.07
N PHE A 419 -18.85 3.96 3.43
CA PHE A 419 -18.45 4.02 2.03
C PHE A 419 -17.18 3.21 1.75
N ARG A 420 -17.22 2.39 0.69
CA ARG A 420 -16.05 1.68 0.17
C ARG A 420 -15.89 2.02 -1.30
N ILE A 421 -14.97 2.92 -1.58
CA ILE A 421 -14.60 3.33 -2.93
C ILE A 421 -13.17 2.85 -3.18
N ARG A 422 -12.98 2.09 -4.27
CA ARG A 422 -11.69 1.53 -4.70
C ARG A 422 -11.51 1.72 -6.20
N GLY A 423 -10.26 1.83 -6.63
CA GLY A 423 -9.88 2.08 -8.02
C GLY A 423 -9.50 3.53 -8.29
N VAL A 424 -10.01 4.46 -7.48
CA VAL A 424 -9.64 5.88 -7.49
C VAL A 424 -9.46 6.40 -6.05
N LYS A 425 -8.62 7.42 -5.88
CA LYS A 425 -8.53 8.25 -4.66
C LYS A 425 -9.84 8.99 -4.40
N ASN A 426 -9.99 9.50 -3.19
CA ASN A 426 -11.16 10.26 -2.79
C ASN A 426 -10.89 11.12 -1.56
N ASN A 427 -11.79 12.08 -1.32
CA ASN A 427 -11.72 13.06 -0.24
C ASN A 427 -12.35 12.61 1.10
N ILE A 428 -12.80 11.35 1.24
CA ILE A 428 -13.56 10.89 2.42
C ILE A 428 -12.81 11.10 3.74
N GLY A 429 -11.52 10.78 3.79
CA GLY A 429 -10.73 10.93 5.04
C GLY A 429 -10.64 12.39 5.49
N PHE A 430 -10.58 13.33 4.55
CA PHE A 430 -10.60 14.77 4.84
C PHE A 430 -11.98 15.20 5.35
N LEU A 431 -13.06 14.72 4.74
CA LEU A 431 -14.42 15.00 5.19
C LEU A 431 -14.66 14.47 6.61
N GLU A 432 -14.22 13.25 6.93
CA GLU A 432 -14.30 12.66 8.29
C GLU A 432 -13.65 13.55 9.34
N ASN A 433 -12.44 14.06 9.06
CA ASN A 433 -11.73 14.98 9.97
C ASN A 433 -12.49 16.30 10.14
N LEU A 434 -12.99 16.85 9.03
CA LEU A 434 -13.66 18.15 8.97
C LEU A 434 -14.97 18.17 9.76
N ILE A 435 -15.88 17.23 9.50
CA ILE A 435 -17.22 17.23 10.12
C ILE A 435 -17.19 16.88 11.61
N MET A 436 -16.12 16.24 12.09
CA MET A 436 -15.92 15.95 13.51
C MET A 436 -15.06 17.01 14.22
N HIS A 437 -14.60 18.05 13.51
CA HIS A 437 -13.78 19.09 14.09
C HIS A 437 -14.61 19.96 15.08
N PRO A 438 -14.08 20.33 16.27
CA PRO A 438 -14.82 21.09 17.26
C PRO A 438 -15.39 22.43 16.76
N ILE A 439 -14.67 23.15 15.90
CA ILE A 439 -15.13 24.42 15.32
C ILE A 439 -16.34 24.21 14.40
N PHE A 440 -16.35 23.11 13.63
CA PHE A 440 -17.49 22.76 12.78
C PHE A 440 -18.71 22.38 13.63
N LEU A 441 -18.54 21.47 14.60
CA LEU A 441 -19.62 21.01 15.49
C LEU A 441 -20.24 22.13 16.32
N THR A 442 -19.44 23.13 16.70
CA THR A 442 -19.92 24.31 17.41
C THR A 442 -20.46 25.38 16.48
N GLY A 443 -20.42 25.20 15.15
CA GLY A 443 -20.97 26.15 14.17
C GLY A 443 -20.21 27.46 14.04
N LYS A 444 -18.92 27.45 14.32
CA LYS A 444 -18.04 28.64 14.28
C LYS A 444 -17.17 28.68 13.03
N ALA A 445 -17.37 27.76 12.10
CA ALA A 445 -16.60 27.72 10.86
C ALA A 445 -16.85 28.99 10.03
N THR A 446 -15.79 29.58 9.54
CA THR A 446 -15.78 30.73 8.62
C THR A 446 -15.19 30.30 7.28
N VAL A 447 -15.19 31.19 6.28
CA VAL A 447 -14.54 30.93 4.97
C VAL A 447 -13.05 30.57 5.10
N GLY A 448 -12.36 31.04 6.15
CA GLY A 448 -10.95 30.72 6.43
C GLY A 448 -10.72 29.33 7.05
N PHE A 449 -11.76 28.65 7.54
CA PHE A 449 -11.65 27.46 8.39
C PHE A 449 -10.75 26.35 7.83
N ILE A 450 -10.88 25.98 6.56
CA ILE A 450 -10.03 24.90 6.00
C ILE A 450 -8.56 25.34 5.89
N ALA A 451 -8.30 26.62 5.59
CA ALA A 451 -6.95 27.14 5.44
C ALA A 451 -6.22 27.26 6.80
N ASP A 452 -6.97 27.61 7.85
CA ASP A 452 -6.42 27.82 9.20
C ASP A 452 -6.12 26.51 9.96
N HIS A 453 -6.61 25.36 9.45
CA HIS A 453 -6.56 24.06 10.12
C HIS A 453 -5.86 22.98 9.27
N PRO A 454 -4.51 23.02 9.13
CA PRO A 454 -3.75 22.06 8.33
C PRO A 454 -3.82 20.61 8.87
N GLU A 455 -4.21 20.42 10.12
CA GLU A 455 -4.47 19.10 10.70
C GLU A 455 -5.59 18.33 9.99
N LEU A 456 -6.53 19.02 9.32
CA LEU A 456 -7.61 18.37 8.57
C LEU A 456 -7.10 17.45 7.45
N PHE A 457 -5.91 17.73 6.93
CA PHE A 457 -5.27 17.01 5.84
C PHE A 457 -4.50 15.76 6.32
N GLN A 458 -4.33 15.61 7.64
CA GLN A 458 -3.67 14.45 8.25
C GLN A 458 -4.66 13.28 8.34
N THR A 459 -4.80 12.54 7.25
CA THR A 459 -5.74 11.40 7.17
C THR A 459 -5.06 10.07 7.51
N VAL A 460 -5.78 9.20 8.21
CA VAL A 460 -5.31 7.83 8.48
C VAL A 460 -5.57 6.97 7.24
N LYS A 461 -4.51 6.43 6.63
CA LYS A 461 -4.64 5.50 5.50
C LYS A 461 -5.44 4.26 5.92
N LYS A 462 -6.64 4.09 5.37
CA LYS A 462 -7.46 2.89 5.58
C LYS A 462 -6.77 1.68 4.96
N GLN A 463 -6.63 0.60 5.73
CA GLN A 463 -6.02 -0.64 5.25
C GLN A 463 -6.87 -1.28 4.13
N ASP A 464 -6.20 -1.86 3.12
CA ASP A 464 -6.86 -2.55 1.99
C ASP A 464 -6.38 -3.99 1.81
N ARG A 465 -6.34 -4.75 2.90
CA ARG A 465 -5.78 -6.11 2.93
C ARG A 465 -6.48 -7.07 1.96
N GLY A 466 -7.80 -6.96 1.82
CA GLY A 466 -8.60 -7.83 0.93
C GLY A 466 -8.21 -7.68 -0.53
N THR A 467 -8.22 -6.46 -1.07
CA THR A 467 -7.83 -6.20 -2.46
C THR A 467 -6.39 -6.64 -2.71
N LYS A 468 -5.44 -6.28 -1.84
CA LYS A 468 -4.02 -6.62 -2.01
C LYS A 468 -3.76 -8.13 -2.09
N LEU A 469 -4.42 -8.91 -1.23
CA LEU A 469 -4.33 -10.37 -1.27
C LEU A 469 -4.97 -10.96 -2.54
N LEU A 470 -6.11 -10.43 -2.98
CA LEU A 470 -6.70 -10.84 -4.25
C LEU A 470 -5.80 -10.49 -5.44
N THR A 471 -5.09 -9.35 -5.41
CA THR A 471 -4.10 -8.98 -6.43
C THR A 471 -2.94 -9.98 -6.46
N PHE A 472 -2.46 -10.45 -5.29
CA PHE A 472 -1.44 -11.50 -5.22
C PHE A 472 -1.95 -12.82 -5.81
N LEU A 473 -3.10 -13.30 -5.34
CA LEU A 473 -3.70 -14.54 -5.84
C LEU A 473 -4.00 -14.46 -7.34
N GLY A 474 -4.52 -13.34 -7.82
CA GLY A 474 -4.76 -13.09 -9.24
C GLY A 474 -3.46 -13.12 -10.05
N ASN A 475 -2.40 -12.46 -9.55
CA ASN A 475 -1.09 -12.47 -10.20
C ASN A 475 -0.50 -13.88 -10.31
N VAL A 476 -0.49 -14.66 -9.23
CA VAL A 476 0.04 -16.04 -9.27
C VAL A 476 -0.84 -16.94 -10.14
N SER A 477 -2.16 -16.74 -10.15
CA SER A 477 -3.07 -17.53 -10.99
C SER A 477 -2.93 -17.23 -12.49
N VAL A 478 -2.52 -16.01 -12.86
CA VAL A 478 -2.32 -15.60 -14.26
C VAL A 478 -0.89 -15.85 -14.74
N ASN A 479 0.11 -15.46 -13.94
CA ASN A 479 1.52 -15.41 -14.33
C ASN A 479 2.37 -16.55 -13.72
N GLY A 480 1.79 -17.37 -12.84
CA GLY A 480 2.53 -18.34 -12.04
C GLY A 480 3.37 -17.70 -10.95
N ASN A 481 4.05 -18.54 -10.18
CA ASN A 481 5.09 -18.11 -9.24
C ASN A 481 6.47 -18.31 -9.91
N PRO A 482 7.31 -17.25 -10.02
CA PRO A 482 8.59 -17.34 -10.72
C PRO A 482 9.59 -18.30 -10.06
N ASP A 483 9.43 -18.60 -8.76
CA ASP A 483 10.28 -19.54 -8.04
C ASP A 483 9.91 -21.02 -8.27
N VAL A 484 8.72 -21.29 -8.84
CA VAL A 484 8.24 -22.64 -9.13
C VAL A 484 8.59 -23.02 -10.57
N LYS A 485 9.45 -24.02 -10.75
CA LYS A 485 9.80 -24.56 -12.07
C LYS A 485 8.94 -25.77 -12.40
N GLY A 486 8.49 -25.86 -13.65
CA GLY A 486 7.70 -26.99 -14.15
C GLY A 486 6.21 -26.90 -13.80
N ALA A 487 5.48 -27.98 -14.04
CA ALA A 487 4.05 -28.05 -13.73
C ALA A 487 3.81 -28.18 -12.22
N ALA A 488 2.70 -27.63 -11.75
CA ALA A 488 2.25 -27.83 -10.37
C ALA A 488 2.11 -29.34 -10.08
N PRO A 489 2.57 -29.82 -8.91
CA PRO A 489 2.43 -31.22 -8.54
C PRO A 489 0.95 -31.61 -8.43
N LEU A 490 0.67 -32.90 -8.61
CA LEU A 490 -0.62 -33.49 -8.29
C LEU A 490 -0.80 -33.48 -6.77
N LEU A 491 -1.47 -32.45 -6.27
CA LEU A 491 -1.80 -32.34 -4.85
C LEU A 491 -2.95 -33.28 -4.49
N SER A 492 -2.90 -33.85 -3.28
CA SER A 492 -4.04 -34.57 -2.71
C SER A 492 -5.27 -33.67 -2.66
N SER A 493 -6.44 -34.25 -2.92
CA SER A 493 -7.73 -33.55 -2.77
C SER A 493 -8.06 -33.23 -1.31
N ALA A 494 -7.46 -33.95 -0.36
CA ALA A 494 -7.59 -33.68 1.07
C ALA A 494 -6.46 -32.76 1.56
N PRO A 495 -6.76 -31.65 2.26
CA PRO A 495 -5.74 -30.79 2.85
C PRO A 495 -5.03 -31.49 4.01
N ALA A 496 -3.81 -31.05 4.34
CA ALA A 496 -3.10 -31.51 5.53
C ALA A 496 -3.93 -31.22 6.80
N VAL A 497 -4.15 -32.25 7.62
CA VAL A 497 -4.94 -32.15 8.84
C VAL A 497 -3.99 -32.05 10.04
N PRO A 498 -3.98 -30.92 10.78
CA PRO A 498 -3.17 -30.83 11.99
C PRO A 498 -3.65 -31.85 13.04
N PRO A 499 -2.75 -32.49 13.79
CA PRO A 499 -3.14 -33.39 14.88
C PRO A 499 -4.04 -32.70 15.91
N ALA A 500 -5.04 -33.43 16.40
CA ALA A 500 -5.92 -32.91 17.44
C ALA A 500 -5.18 -32.79 18.78
N PHE A 501 -5.44 -31.72 19.53
CA PHE A 501 -4.88 -31.49 20.85
C PHE A 501 -5.87 -30.72 21.74
N ASN A 502 -5.64 -30.74 23.05
CA ASN A 502 -6.45 -29.98 24.01
C ASN A 502 -6.07 -28.49 24.01
N SER A 503 -6.71 -27.69 23.15
CA SER A 503 -6.46 -26.25 23.04
C SER A 503 -6.89 -25.41 24.25
N ARG A 504 -7.68 -25.99 25.17
CA ARG A 504 -8.15 -25.29 26.40
C ARG A 504 -7.35 -25.66 27.65
N GLY A 505 -6.45 -26.65 27.56
CA GLY A 505 -5.57 -27.01 28.68
C GLY A 505 -4.53 -25.91 28.96
N PRO A 506 -3.89 -25.89 30.13
CA PRO A 506 -2.68 -25.09 30.33
C PRO A 506 -1.50 -25.71 29.54
N TYR A 507 -0.45 -24.94 29.31
CA TYR A 507 0.84 -25.50 28.90
C TYR A 507 1.49 -26.17 30.13
N ALA A 508 2.03 -27.37 29.96
CA ALA A 508 2.87 -27.99 30.98
C ALA A 508 4.25 -27.30 30.99
N GLU A 509 4.88 -27.20 32.17
CA GLU A 509 6.22 -26.62 32.31
C GLU A 509 7.22 -27.34 31.40
N GLY A 510 7.93 -26.58 30.56
CA GLY A 510 8.98 -27.08 29.69
C GLY A 510 10.35 -26.49 30.00
N THR A 511 11.28 -26.62 29.06
CA THR A 511 12.66 -26.12 29.21
C THR A 511 12.75 -24.59 29.24
N LYS A 512 11.84 -23.85 28.61
CA LYS A 512 11.80 -22.38 28.72
C LYS A 512 11.46 -21.93 30.13
N ASP A 513 10.44 -22.55 30.74
CA ASP A 513 10.03 -22.24 32.11
C ASP A 513 11.19 -22.54 33.08
N ARG A 514 11.90 -23.65 32.84
CA ARG A 514 13.08 -24.03 33.61
C ARG A 514 14.22 -23.02 33.46
N LEU A 515 14.52 -22.55 32.25
CA LEU A 515 15.53 -21.52 32.02
C LEU A 515 15.16 -20.22 32.74
N ALA A 516 13.91 -19.80 32.66
CA ALA A 516 13.43 -18.60 33.36
C ALA A 516 13.58 -18.72 34.89
N ARG A 517 13.36 -19.92 35.44
CA ARG A 517 13.48 -20.18 36.89
C ARG A 517 14.93 -20.30 37.38
N LEU A 518 15.79 -20.99 36.62
CA LEU A 518 17.15 -21.32 37.06
C LEU A 518 18.21 -20.32 36.59
N GLY A 519 17.89 -19.51 35.58
CA GLY A 519 18.87 -18.74 34.82
C GLY A 519 19.80 -19.64 33.98
N PRO A 520 20.62 -19.06 33.08
CA PRO A 520 21.49 -19.82 32.17
C PRO A 520 22.44 -20.79 32.87
N GLU A 521 23.12 -20.35 33.92
CA GLU A 521 24.10 -21.18 34.65
C GLU A 521 23.44 -22.35 35.40
N GLY A 522 22.35 -22.07 36.13
CA GLY A 522 21.59 -23.11 36.83
C GLY A 522 20.95 -24.11 35.87
N PHE A 523 20.53 -23.64 34.69
CA PHE A 523 20.01 -24.50 33.63
C PHE A 523 21.08 -25.44 33.07
N CYS A 524 22.29 -24.93 32.82
CA CYS A 524 23.38 -25.77 32.29
C CYS A 524 23.87 -26.80 33.30
N LYS A 525 23.89 -26.44 34.58
CA LYS A 525 24.15 -27.39 35.66
C LYS A 525 23.11 -28.51 35.69
N TRP A 526 21.82 -28.17 35.58
CA TRP A 526 20.77 -29.19 35.48
C TRP A 526 20.98 -30.09 34.27
N LEU A 527 21.28 -29.53 33.09
CA LEU A 527 21.47 -30.29 31.87
C LEU A 527 22.65 -31.26 31.98
N ALA A 528 23.76 -30.85 32.60
CA ALA A 528 24.93 -31.71 32.84
C ALA A 528 24.66 -32.86 33.84
N GLU A 529 23.71 -32.66 34.77
CA GLU A 529 23.32 -33.65 35.78
C GLU A 529 22.17 -34.57 35.30
N GLU A 530 21.48 -34.22 34.21
CA GLU A 530 20.35 -34.98 33.68
C GLU A 530 20.83 -36.27 33.01
N LYS A 531 20.32 -37.41 33.50
CA LYS A 531 20.71 -38.73 32.96
C LYS A 531 20.04 -39.02 31.63
N ARG A 532 18.82 -38.51 31.43
CA ARG A 532 18.01 -38.76 30.24
C ARG A 532 18.52 -37.93 29.06
N ILE A 533 18.65 -38.58 27.90
CA ILE A 533 19.02 -37.87 26.68
C ILE A 533 17.98 -36.81 26.33
N GLN A 534 18.44 -35.63 25.94
CA GLN A 534 17.58 -34.54 25.51
C GLN A 534 17.58 -34.45 23.98
N TYR A 535 16.47 -33.95 23.41
CA TYR A 535 16.28 -33.87 21.96
C TYR A 535 15.95 -32.45 21.52
N THR A 536 16.59 -32.00 20.44
CA THR A 536 16.26 -30.77 19.72
C THR A 536 15.57 -31.13 18.42
N ASP A 537 14.38 -30.59 18.17
CA ASP A 537 13.69 -30.77 16.88
C ASP A 537 14.11 -29.69 15.88
N THR A 538 14.65 -30.10 14.73
CA THR A 538 15.12 -29.23 13.65
C THR A 538 14.11 -29.09 12.50
N THR A 539 12.93 -29.68 12.61
CA THR A 539 11.90 -29.72 11.55
C THR A 539 11.55 -28.33 11.02
N LEU A 540 11.56 -27.31 11.90
CA LEU A 540 11.18 -25.93 11.57
C LEU A 540 12.34 -25.08 11.05
N ARG A 541 13.57 -25.61 10.97
CA ARG A 541 14.75 -24.88 10.47
C ARG A 541 15.63 -25.74 9.57
N ASP A 542 16.47 -26.61 10.13
CA ASP A 542 17.51 -27.28 9.33
C ASP A 542 16.98 -28.36 8.40
N ALA A 543 15.90 -29.03 8.80
CA ALA A 543 15.32 -30.12 8.03
C ALA A 543 14.86 -29.63 6.65
N HIS A 544 14.02 -28.60 6.62
CA HIS A 544 13.54 -28.03 5.36
C HIS A 544 14.61 -27.18 4.66
N GLN A 545 15.61 -26.65 5.38
CA GLN A 545 16.79 -26.05 4.74
C GLN A 545 17.56 -27.09 3.92
N SER A 546 17.65 -28.31 4.41
CA SER A 546 18.40 -29.40 3.77
C SER A 546 17.61 -30.10 2.66
N LEU A 547 16.31 -30.32 2.87
CA LEU A 547 15.45 -31.09 1.96
C LEU A 547 14.71 -30.22 0.94
N LEU A 548 14.29 -29.01 1.32
CA LEU A 548 13.29 -28.21 0.60
C LEU A 548 13.77 -26.78 0.29
N ALA A 549 15.09 -26.58 0.17
CA ALA A 549 15.69 -25.27 -0.09
C ALA A 549 15.19 -24.14 0.83
N THR A 550 14.91 -24.49 2.09
CA THR A 550 14.41 -23.57 3.14
C THR A 550 13.02 -22.98 2.83
N ARG A 551 12.20 -23.64 2.01
CA ARG A 551 10.93 -23.07 1.49
C ARG A 551 9.72 -23.25 2.41
N VAL A 552 9.83 -23.99 3.51
CA VAL A 552 8.69 -24.14 4.44
C VAL A 552 8.29 -22.78 5.02
N ARG A 553 6.98 -22.51 4.98
CA ARG A 553 6.37 -21.20 5.25
C ARG A 553 5.84 -21.11 6.68
N THR A 554 5.76 -19.89 7.20
CA THR A 554 5.17 -19.63 8.53
C THR A 554 3.76 -20.20 8.66
N TYR A 555 2.97 -20.18 7.57
CA TYR A 555 1.62 -20.74 7.53
C TYR A 555 1.57 -22.19 8.01
N ASP A 556 2.40 -23.07 7.45
CA ASP A 556 2.34 -24.51 7.73
C ASP A 556 2.94 -24.83 9.10
N MET A 557 3.96 -24.08 9.53
CA MET A 557 4.56 -24.23 10.85
C MET A 557 3.57 -23.93 11.97
N LEU A 558 2.80 -22.84 11.85
CA LEU A 558 1.87 -22.39 12.90
C LEU A 558 0.67 -23.31 13.09
N LYS A 559 0.31 -24.13 12.10
CA LYS A 559 -0.80 -25.09 12.24
C LYS A 559 -0.50 -26.19 13.27
N VAL A 560 0.77 -26.49 13.51
CA VAL A 560 1.19 -27.58 14.40
C VAL A 560 1.93 -27.11 15.65
N ALA A 561 2.50 -25.90 15.63
CA ALA A 561 3.33 -25.36 16.70
C ALA A 561 2.69 -25.43 18.10
N GLU A 562 1.46 -24.93 18.27
CA GLU A 562 0.78 -24.94 19.58
C GLU A 562 0.50 -26.37 20.07
N GLY A 563 -0.04 -27.22 19.20
CA GLY A 563 -0.35 -28.59 19.57
C GLY A 563 0.90 -29.37 19.96
N PHE A 564 1.99 -29.17 19.23
CA PHE A 564 3.25 -29.85 19.50
C PHE A 564 3.80 -29.44 20.87
N ALA A 565 3.81 -28.14 21.17
CA ALA A 565 4.30 -27.60 22.43
C ALA A 565 3.52 -28.09 23.66
N ARG A 566 2.22 -28.35 23.49
CA ARG A 566 1.35 -28.90 24.54
C ARG A 566 1.51 -30.41 24.70
N SER A 567 1.76 -31.12 23.61
CA SER A 567 1.85 -32.59 23.60
C SER A 567 3.23 -33.08 24.01
N HIS A 568 4.28 -32.29 23.77
CA HIS A 568 5.68 -32.66 23.99
C HIS A 568 6.46 -31.60 24.80
N PRO A 569 6.00 -31.21 26.01
CA PRO A 569 6.66 -30.20 26.84
C PRO A 569 8.10 -30.58 27.25
N GLN A 570 8.44 -31.87 27.20
CA GLN A 570 9.76 -32.42 27.51
C GLN A 570 10.80 -32.23 26.40
N MET A 571 10.43 -31.68 25.24
CA MET A 571 11.36 -31.30 24.19
C MET A 571 12.39 -30.32 24.72
N PHE A 572 13.68 -30.51 24.41
CA PHE A 572 14.73 -29.64 24.93
C PHE A 572 14.69 -28.27 24.27
N SER A 573 14.75 -28.23 22.95
CA SER A 573 14.53 -27.02 22.17
C SER A 573 13.87 -27.36 20.84
N MET A 574 13.26 -26.35 20.21
CA MET A 574 12.91 -26.40 18.80
C MET A 574 13.80 -25.42 18.07
N GLU A 575 14.55 -25.89 17.09
CA GLU A 575 15.32 -25.03 16.22
C GLU A 575 14.40 -24.47 15.13
N VAL A 576 14.16 -23.15 15.18
CA VAL A 576 13.12 -22.48 14.38
C VAL A 576 13.62 -21.31 13.56
N TRP A 577 14.88 -20.91 13.76
CA TRP A 577 15.37 -19.62 13.24
C TRP A 577 16.87 -19.60 12.94
N GLY A 578 17.31 -18.55 12.26
CA GLY A 578 18.70 -18.42 11.83
C GLY A 578 19.05 -19.31 10.63
N GLY A 579 20.34 -19.49 10.37
CA GLY A 579 20.80 -20.09 9.11
C GLY A 579 20.24 -19.35 7.89
N ALA A 580 19.77 -20.09 6.88
CA ALA A 580 19.24 -19.49 5.64
C ALA A 580 17.82 -18.92 5.78
N THR A 581 17.10 -19.23 6.86
CA THR A 581 15.67 -18.87 7.00
C THR A 581 15.43 -17.37 6.92
N PHE A 582 16.34 -16.55 7.48
CA PHE A 582 16.17 -15.10 7.54
C PHE A 582 16.10 -14.45 6.15
N ASP A 583 17.07 -14.73 5.28
CA ASP A 583 17.10 -14.25 3.88
C ASP A 583 15.96 -14.85 3.06
N VAL A 584 15.71 -16.16 3.20
CA VAL A 584 14.73 -16.88 2.39
C VAL A 584 13.30 -16.42 2.66
N CYS A 585 12.96 -16.12 3.93
CA CYS A 585 11.67 -15.54 4.30
C CYS A 585 11.39 -14.25 3.51
N LEU A 586 12.35 -13.32 3.51
CA LEU A 586 12.21 -12.03 2.83
C LEU A 586 12.20 -12.20 1.30
N ARG A 587 13.19 -12.92 0.78
CA ARG A 587 13.49 -12.98 -0.66
C ARG A 587 12.46 -13.77 -1.46
N PHE A 588 12.11 -14.96 -0.98
CA PHE A 588 11.35 -15.95 -1.77
C PHE A 588 9.96 -16.20 -1.21
N GLN A 589 9.78 -16.07 0.11
CA GLN A 589 8.49 -16.33 0.74
C GLN A 589 7.67 -15.04 0.94
N HIS A 590 8.30 -13.87 0.77
CA HIS A 590 7.72 -12.55 0.99
C HIS A 590 7.05 -12.40 2.36
N GLU A 591 7.70 -12.95 3.39
CA GLU A 591 7.26 -12.86 4.79
C GLU A 591 8.38 -12.38 5.70
N ASP A 592 8.00 -11.75 6.81
CA ASP A 592 8.95 -11.23 7.78
C ASP A 592 9.43 -12.35 8.72
N PRO A 593 10.74 -12.67 8.75
CA PRO A 593 11.28 -13.67 9.67
C PRO A 593 11.04 -13.30 11.14
N TRP A 594 10.99 -12.01 11.50
CA TRP A 594 10.74 -11.57 12.89
C TRP A 594 9.31 -11.89 13.32
N GLN A 595 8.34 -11.68 12.42
CA GLN A 595 6.96 -12.08 12.66
C GLN A 595 6.81 -13.59 12.77
N ARG A 596 7.57 -14.38 11.98
CA ARG A 596 7.62 -15.84 12.14
C ARG A 596 8.06 -16.21 13.55
N LEU A 597 9.17 -15.65 14.03
CA LEU A 597 9.70 -15.92 15.37
C LEU A 597 8.69 -15.53 16.46
N ALA A 598 8.12 -14.32 16.39
CA ALA A 598 7.15 -13.84 17.38
C ALA A 598 5.89 -14.73 17.45
N LYS A 599 5.34 -15.13 16.29
CA LYS A 599 4.19 -16.02 16.22
C LYS A 599 4.51 -17.43 16.73
N LEU A 600 5.70 -17.96 16.42
CA LEU A 600 6.15 -19.26 16.95
C LEU A 600 6.37 -19.20 18.47
N ARG A 601 6.99 -18.14 19.00
CA ARG A 601 7.13 -17.93 20.45
C ARG A 601 5.79 -17.87 21.17
N GLN A 602 4.80 -17.23 20.56
CA GLN A 602 3.44 -17.19 21.11
C GLN A 602 2.79 -18.58 21.12
N ALA A 603 2.95 -19.36 20.05
CA ALA A 603 2.37 -20.70 19.94
C ALA A 603 3.09 -21.74 20.82
N ILE A 604 4.40 -21.57 21.00
CA ILE A 604 5.30 -22.45 21.76
C ILE A 604 5.88 -21.62 22.91
N PRO A 605 5.19 -21.42 24.05
CA PRO A 605 5.66 -20.58 25.16
C PRO A 605 6.53 -21.31 26.19
N ASN A 606 6.50 -22.65 26.22
CA ASN A 606 7.09 -23.49 27.27
C ASN A 606 8.38 -24.24 26.85
N ILE A 607 8.68 -24.34 25.56
CA ILE A 607 9.92 -24.98 25.03
C ILE A 607 10.92 -23.90 24.63
N LEU A 608 12.23 -24.17 24.77
CA LEU A 608 13.27 -23.27 24.28
C LEU A 608 13.20 -23.12 22.75
N LEU A 609 13.25 -21.89 22.26
CA LEU A 609 13.44 -21.65 20.82
C LEU A 609 14.92 -21.43 20.53
N GLN A 610 15.45 -22.23 19.61
CA GLN A 610 16.84 -22.22 19.22
C GLN A 610 17.03 -21.58 17.85
N MET A 611 18.14 -20.84 17.69
CA MET A 611 18.60 -20.34 16.40
C MET A 611 20.04 -20.72 16.10
N LEU A 612 20.36 -20.81 14.81
CA LEU A 612 21.75 -20.90 14.32
C LEU A 612 22.26 -19.51 13.91
N ILE A 613 23.32 -19.03 14.55
CA ILE A 613 23.94 -17.72 14.27
C ILE A 613 25.44 -17.87 13.96
N ARG A 614 25.92 -17.13 12.96
CA ARG A 614 27.31 -17.20 12.51
C ARG A 614 28.15 -16.11 13.17
N GLY A 615 28.63 -16.36 14.39
CA GLY A 615 29.54 -15.46 15.12
C GLY A 615 29.20 -13.97 14.98
N CYS A 616 30.21 -13.14 14.76
CA CYS A 616 30.04 -11.71 14.50
C CYS A 616 29.61 -11.38 13.06
N ASN A 617 29.18 -12.35 12.26
CA ASN A 617 28.51 -12.11 10.97
C ASN A 617 26.98 -12.19 11.10
N GLY A 618 26.46 -12.60 12.27
CA GLY A 618 25.04 -12.70 12.54
C GLY A 618 24.36 -13.69 11.59
N VAL A 619 23.39 -13.20 10.83
CA VAL A 619 22.69 -13.97 9.79
C VAL A 619 23.13 -13.63 8.37
N GLY A 620 23.98 -12.63 8.18
CA GLY A 620 24.36 -12.10 6.86
C GLY A 620 25.50 -12.86 6.17
N TYR A 621 26.01 -12.29 5.06
CA TYR A 621 27.11 -12.86 4.27
C TYR A 621 28.43 -12.08 4.35
N SER A 622 28.44 -10.90 4.97
CA SER A 622 29.60 -10.01 5.05
C SER A 622 30.08 -9.81 6.50
N ALA A 623 31.15 -9.05 6.71
CA ALA A 623 31.50 -8.51 8.02
C ALA A 623 30.59 -7.33 8.39
N TYR A 624 30.26 -7.20 9.67
CA TYR A 624 29.35 -6.17 10.19
C TYR A 624 29.93 -5.53 11.46
N PRO A 625 29.62 -4.25 11.74
CA PRO A 625 30.01 -3.63 13.01
C PRO A 625 29.45 -4.41 14.21
N ASP A 626 30.24 -4.55 15.27
CA ASP A 626 29.88 -5.37 16.44
C ASP A 626 28.60 -4.92 17.12
N ASN A 627 28.36 -3.61 17.18
CA ASN A 627 27.16 -3.07 17.80
C ASN A 627 25.88 -3.38 17.01
N LEU A 628 25.97 -3.68 15.71
CA LEU A 628 24.86 -4.20 14.93
C LEU A 628 24.54 -5.65 15.31
N ILE A 629 25.56 -6.48 15.47
CA ILE A 629 25.40 -7.89 15.90
C ILE A 629 24.85 -7.95 17.32
N GLU A 630 25.37 -7.11 18.22
CA GLU A 630 24.90 -6.99 19.59
C GLU A 630 23.40 -6.65 19.63
N ALA A 631 22.99 -5.61 18.89
CA ALA A 631 21.58 -5.22 18.78
C ALA A 631 20.71 -6.33 18.18
N PHE A 632 21.24 -7.08 17.21
CA PHE A 632 20.53 -8.23 16.62
C PHE A 632 20.32 -9.37 17.62
N VAL A 633 21.35 -9.71 18.39
CA VAL A 633 21.28 -10.74 19.45
C VAL A 633 20.25 -10.35 20.50
N GLU A 634 20.33 -9.11 21.01
CA GLU A 634 19.40 -8.57 22.00
C GLU A 634 17.96 -8.62 21.49
N LYS A 635 17.72 -8.11 20.27
CA LYS A 635 16.37 -8.10 19.68
C LYS A 635 15.85 -9.51 19.37
N SER A 636 16.72 -10.44 18.98
CA SER A 636 16.35 -11.85 18.76
C SER A 636 15.88 -12.51 20.05
N TRP A 637 16.56 -12.25 21.16
CA TRP A 637 16.16 -12.72 22.47
C TRP A 637 14.84 -12.11 22.94
N GLU A 638 14.69 -10.79 22.84
CA GLU A 638 13.44 -10.09 23.19
C GLU A 638 12.23 -10.60 22.38
N THR A 639 12.46 -11.02 21.14
CA THR A 639 11.40 -11.51 20.25
C THR A 639 11.04 -12.97 20.55
N GLY A 640 12.01 -13.79 21.00
CA GLY A 640 11.69 -15.13 21.49
C GLY A 640 12.80 -16.19 21.42
N VAL A 641 13.99 -15.89 20.88
CA VAL A 641 15.11 -16.84 20.88
C VAL A 641 15.64 -17.03 22.30
N ASP A 642 15.82 -18.28 22.71
CA ASP A 642 16.36 -18.63 24.03
C ASP A 642 17.75 -19.24 23.96
N LEU A 643 18.06 -19.97 22.88
CA LEU A 643 19.35 -20.64 22.69
C LEU A 643 19.99 -20.19 21.37
N PHE A 644 21.16 -19.58 21.48
CA PHE A 644 21.97 -19.14 20.35
C PHE A 644 23.07 -20.16 20.09
N ARG A 645 22.92 -20.95 19.01
CA ARG A 645 23.99 -21.84 18.52
C ARG A 645 24.95 -21.02 17.66
N ILE A 646 26.08 -20.66 18.26
CA ILE A 646 27.08 -19.75 17.70
C ILE A 646 28.22 -20.56 17.09
N PHE A 647 28.38 -20.46 15.78
CA PHE A 647 29.46 -21.13 15.05
C PHE A 647 30.23 -20.14 14.17
N ASP A 648 31.43 -20.53 13.77
CA ASP A 648 32.19 -19.88 12.70
C ASP A 648 32.48 -20.88 11.59
N SER A 649 32.52 -20.42 10.34
CA SER A 649 32.69 -21.30 9.18
C SER A 649 34.07 -21.95 9.06
N LEU A 650 35.04 -21.47 9.84
CA LEU A 650 36.42 -21.93 9.91
C LEU A 650 36.81 -22.33 11.34
N ASN A 651 35.84 -22.44 12.27
CA ASN A 651 36.04 -22.63 13.71
C ASN A 651 36.97 -21.55 14.32
N TRP A 652 36.91 -20.32 13.84
CA TRP A 652 37.81 -19.28 14.30
C TRP A 652 37.30 -18.58 15.57
N MET A 653 38.01 -18.75 16.69
CA MET A 653 37.59 -18.24 18.01
C MET A 653 37.37 -16.74 18.04
N GLU A 654 38.13 -15.95 17.28
CA GLU A 654 38.02 -14.50 17.31
C GLU A 654 36.69 -13.99 16.74
N ASN A 655 35.99 -14.84 15.99
CA ASN A 655 34.65 -14.57 15.50
C ASN A 655 33.55 -15.17 16.39
N ILE A 656 33.86 -16.20 17.19
CA ILE A 656 32.89 -16.89 18.06
C ILE A 656 32.82 -16.23 19.44
N ALA A 657 33.96 -15.99 20.09
CA ALA A 657 34.03 -15.52 21.46
C ALA A 657 33.30 -14.19 21.71
N PRO A 658 33.42 -13.15 20.86
CA PRO A 658 32.69 -11.91 21.08
C PRO A 658 31.17 -12.09 21.00
N CYS A 659 30.68 -13.00 20.15
CA CYS A 659 29.26 -13.28 20.05
C CYS A 659 28.73 -14.04 21.29
N ILE A 660 29.53 -14.97 21.85
CA ILE A 660 29.22 -15.60 23.15
C ILE A 660 29.09 -14.52 24.23
N GLU A 661 30.05 -13.60 24.28
CA GLU A 661 30.04 -12.49 25.23
C GLU A 661 28.80 -11.59 25.07
N MET A 662 28.40 -11.26 23.83
CA MET A 662 27.17 -10.50 23.55
C MET A 662 25.93 -11.21 24.10
N VAL A 663 25.77 -12.52 23.86
CA VAL A 663 24.63 -13.29 24.39
C VAL A 663 24.64 -13.26 25.91
N ARG A 664 25.80 -13.50 26.56
CA ARG A 664 25.92 -13.51 28.02
C ARG A 664 25.63 -12.15 28.66
N LYS A 665 26.07 -11.06 28.04
CA LYS A 665 25.97 -9.70 28.60
C LYS A 665 24.63 -9.02 28.33
N ARG A 666 24.02 -9.29 27.17
CA ARG A 666 22.82 -8.58 26.69
C ARG A 666 21.53 -9.36 26.87
N THR A 667 21.60 -10.64 27.22
CA THR A 667 20.42 -11.50 27.28
C THR A 667 20.41 -12.37 28.53
N ALA A 668 19.26 -12.96 28.84
CA ALA A 668 19.15 -14.08 29.79
C ALA A 668 19.02 -15.43 29.07
N GLY A 669 19.49 -15.50 27.82
CA GLY A 669 19.49 -16.71 27.00
C GLY A 669 20.74 -17.59 27.21
N LEU A 670 20.79 -18.68 26.45
CA LEU A 670 21.89 -19.64 26.43
C LEU A 670 22.78 -19.38 25.22
N ALA A 671 24.09 -19.43 25.45
CA ALA A 671 25.12 -19.32 24.42
C ALA A 671 25.73 -20.70 24.20
N GLU A 672 25.43 -21.34 23.08
CA GLU A 672 26.03 -22.60 22.67
C GLU A 672 27.20 -22.32 21.73
N GLY A 673 28.42 -22.39 22.26
CA GLY A 673 29.64 -22.24 21.48
C GLY A 673 29.88 -23.52 20.66
N THR A 674 29.99 -23.41 19.34
CA THR A 674 29.89 -24.56 18.44
C THR A 674 31.15 -24.80 17.62
N LEU A 675 31.62 -26.05 17.60
CA LEU A 675 32.68 -26.55 16.72
C LEU A 675 32.09 -27.28 15.52
N CYS A 676 32.43 -26.85 14.32
CA CYS A 676 32.12 -27.58 13.11
C CYS A 676 33.07 -28.77 12.95
N TYR A 677 32.53 -29.97 12.81
CA TYR A 677 33.31 -31.19 12.63
C TYR A 677 33.66 -31.40 11.14
N THR A 678 34.93 -31.67 10.86
CA THR A 678 35.43 -32.04 9.52
C THR A 678 36.52 -33.10 9.64
N GLY A 679 36.71 -33.88 8.57
CA GLY A 679 37.68 -34.96 8.56
C GLY A 679 37.29 -36.15 9.42
N ASP A 680 38.30 -36.86 9.89
CA ASP A 680 38.15 -38.12 10.59
C ASP A 680 39.23 -38.22 11.67
N ILE A 681 38.85 -38.05 12.94
CA ILE A 681 39.79 -38.13 14.07
C ILE A 681 40.45 -39.50 14.20
N LEU A 682 39.88 -40.53 13.57
CA LEU A 682 40.43 -41.89 13.55
C LEU A 682 41.37 -42.14 12.36
N ASP A 683 41.48 -41.22 11.40
CA ASP A 683 42.41 -41.37 10.28
C ASP A 683 43.81 -40.87 10.64
N PRO A 684 44.81 -41.77 10.84
CA PRO A 684 46.15 -41.36 11.23
C PRO A 684 46.88 -40.57 10.12
N LYS A 685 46.35 -40.53 8.89
CA LYS A 685 46.95 -39.78 7.79
C LYS A 685 46.49 -38.32 7.73
N ARG A 686 45.37 -37.97 8.39
CA ARG A 686 44.79 -36.63 8.35
C ARG A 686 44.90 -35.95 9.71
N THR A 687 46.09 -35.47 10.04
CA THR A 687 46.44 -34.99 11.38
C THR A 687 46.04 -33.53 11.68
N LYS A 688 45.46 -32.81 10.72
CA LYS A 688 45.12 -31.38 10.90
C LYS A 688 43.95 -31.17 11.87
N TYR A 689 42.93 -32.01 11.75
CA TYR A 689 41.73 -32.00 12.59
C TYR A 689 41.67 -33.29 13.41
N ASP A 690 42.69 -33.52 14.23
CA ASP A 690 42.80 -34.66 15.12
C ASP A 690 41.94 -34.46 16.39
N LEU A 691 41.92 -35.44 17.29
CA LEU A 691 41.20 -35.32 18.56
C LEU A 691 41.67 -34.11 19.38
N ASN A 692 43.00 -33.87 19.45
CA ASN A 692 43.57 -32.77 20.24
C ASN A 692 43.09 -31.40 19.77
N TYR A 693 42.94 -31.21 18.46
CA TYR A 693 42.34 -30.00 17.90
C TYR A 693 40.96 -29.73 18.52
N TYR A 694 40.07 -30.72 18.51
CA TYR A 694 38.72 -30.56 19.07
C TYR A 694 38.73 -30.35 20.59
N LEU A 695 39.58 -31.05 21.34
CA LEU A 695 39.69 -30.88 22.80
C LEU A 695 40.19 -29.48 23.17
N ARG A 696 41.21 -28.97 22.48
CA ARG A 696 41.73 -27.61 22.67
C ARG A 696 40.64 -26.58 22.42
N MET A 697 40.01 -26.64 21.25
CA MET A 697 38.98 -25.68 20.85
C MET A 697 37.75 -25.73 21.76
N ALA A 698 37.36 -26.92 22.23
CA ALA A 698 36.27 -27.07 23.20
C ALA A 698 36.60 -26.37 24.53
N LYS A 699 37.85 -26.47 24.99
CA LYS A 699 38.29 -25.77 26.19
C LYS A 699 38.30 -24.25 25.99
N ASP A 700 38.70 -23.79 24.82
CA ASP A 700 38.68 -22.36 24.48
C ASP A 700 37.24 -21.80 24.46
N LEU A 701 36.26 -22.56 23.96
CA LEU A 701 34.85 -22.18 24.01
C LEU A 701 34.30 -22.12 25.44
N GLU A 702 34.63 -23.09 26.29
CA GLU A 702 34.26 -23.07 27.72
C GLU A 702 34.87 -21.84 28.41
N ASN A 703 36.16 -21.56 28.17
CA ASN A 703 36.85 -20.40 28.71
C ASN A 703 36.27 -19.06 28.22
N ALA A 704 35.75 -19.01 26.99
CA ALA A 704 35.01 -17.86 26.45
C ALA A 704 33.63 -17.67 27.10
N GLY A 705 33.19 -18.62 27.95
CA GLY A 705 31.93 -18.55 28.68
C GLY A 705 30.77 -19.24 27.96
N ALA A 706 31.02 -20.14 27.00
CA ALA A 706 29.95 -20.94 26.44
C ALA A 706 29.19 -21.68 27.55
N HIS A 707 27.85 -21.64 27.48
CA HIS A 707 26.97 -22.34 28.40
C HIS A 707 26.86 -23.82 28.04
N ILE A 708 26.89 -24.12 26.73
CA ILE A 708 26.79 -25.44 26.13
C ILE A 708 27.85 -25.53 25.02
N LEU A 709 28.49 -26.68 24.89
CA LEU A 709 29.37 -27.00 23.77
C LEU A 709 28.56 -27.65 22.65
N GLY A 710 28.47 -26.98 21.50
CA GLY A 710 27.91 -27.56 20.28
C GLY A 710 28.96 -28.30 19.46
N ILE A 711 28.64 -29.49 18.97
CA ILE A 711 29.39 -30.18 17.90
C ILE A 711 28.50 -30.23 16.67
N LYS A 712 28.86 -29.47 15.63
CA LYS A 712 28.12 -29.37 14.38
C LYS A 712 28.81 -30.18 13.28
N ASP A 713 28.38 -31.41 13.10
CA ASP A 713 28.74 -32.24 11.96
C ASP A 713 27.82 -31.94 10.76
N MET A 714 28.08 -30.81 10.08
CA MET A 714 27.24 -30.26 9.01
C MET A 714 27.12 -31.13 7.75
N SER A 715 27.99 -32.13 7.59
CA SER A 715 28.02 -33.00 6.42
C SER A 715 27.63 -34.45 6.74
N GLY A 716 27.64 -34.86 8.01
CA GLY A 716 27.42 -36.26 8.38
C GLY A 716 28.69 -37.10 8.28
N LEU A 717 29.83 -36.56 8.72
CA LEU A 717 31.15 -37.17 8.66
C LEU A 717 31.52 -37.94 9.93
N LEU A 718 30.90 -37.61 11.07
CA LEU A 718 31.23 -38.22 12.34
C LEU A 718 30.74 -39.67 12.36
N LYS A 719 31.68 -40.61 12.26
CA LYS A 719 31.42 -42.06 12.29
C LYS A 719 31.10 -42.52 13.71
N PRO A 720 30.42 -43.66 13.91
CA PRO A 720 30.00 -44.10 15.24
C PRO A 720 31.14 -44.22 16.28
N TYR A 721 32.23 -44.89 15.94
CA TYR A 721 33.37 -45.02 16.86
C TYR A 721 34.14 -43.70 17.05
N ALA A 722 34.15 -42.83 16.03
CA ALA A 722 34.72 -41.49 16.16
C ALA A 722 33.87 -40.63 17.11
N ALA A 723 32.54 -40.79 17.09
CA ALA A 723 31.63 -40.15 18.05
C ALA A 723 31.92 -40.62 19.48
N GLU A 724 32.10 -41.92 19.70
CA GLU A 724 32.45 -42.47 21.01
C GLU A 724 33.76 -41.87 21.55
N GLU A 725 34.82 -41.84 20.73
CA GLU A 725 36.11 -41.28 21.14
C GLU A 725 36.06 -39.77 21.36
N LEU A 726 35.42 -39.03 20.44
CA LEU A 726 35.26 -37.58 20.54
C LEU A 726 34.48 -37.19 21.80
N ILE A 727 33.32 -37.79 22.03
CA ILE A 727 32.46 -37.43 23.16
C ILE A 727 33.13 -37.79 24.50
N ASN A 728 33.77 -38.97 24.61
CA ASN A 728 34.53 -39.32 25.81
C ASN A 728 35.65 -38.32 26.10
N GLY A 729 36.42 -37.95 25.06
CA GLY A 729 37.48 -36.95 25.19
C GLY A 729 36.95 -35.58 25.61
N LEU A 730 35.84 -35.13 25.03
CA LEU A 730 35.21 -33.85 25.36
C LEU A 730 34.65 -33.83 26.78
N LYS A 731 33.92 -34.87 27.22
CA LYS A 731 33.39 -34.98 28.60
C LYS A 731 34.50 -35.03 29.65
N ALA A 732 35.71 -35.49 29.28
CA ALA A 732 36.89 -35.44 30.14
C ALA A 732 37.58 -34.06 30.16
N THR A 733 37.30 -33.20 29.18
CA THR A 733 38.00 -31.92 28.96
C THR A 733 37.21 -30.71 29.46
N VAL A 734 35.89 -30.70 29.26
CA VAL A 734 34.99 -29.59 29.61
C VAL A 734 33.92 -30.02 30.63
N ASN A 735 33.42 -29.07 31.41
CA ASN A 735 32.37 -29.30 32.41
C ASN A 735 30.98 -28.86 31.92
N ILE A 736 30.91 -28.16 30.79
CA ILE A 736 29.66 -27.72 30.18
C ILE A 736 28.98 -28.87 29.40
N PRO A 737 27.64 -28.89 29.28
CA PRO A 737 26.92 -29.89 28.50
C PRO A 737 27.33 -29.91 27.02
N ILE A 738 27.20 -31.06 26.38
CA ILE A 738 27.51 -31.28 24.97
C ILE A 738 26.24 -31.52 24.16
N HIS A 739 26.08 -30.75 23.10
CA HIS A 739 24.98 -30.83 22.14
C HIS A 739 25.51 -31.29 20.77
N LEU A 740 25.13 -32.49 20.34
CA LEU A 740 25.60 -33.06 19.08
C LEU A 740 24.57 -32.92 17.97
N HIS A 741 25.00 -32.28 16.89
CA HIS A 741 24.25 -32.08 15.66
C HIS A 741 24.95 -32.83 14.51
N THR A 742 24.20 -33.64 13.75
CA THR A 742 24.71 -34.28 12.52
C THR A 742 23.62 -34.39 11.44
N HIS A 743 24.02 -34.75 10.22
CA HIS A 743 23.13 -34.99 9.08
C HIS A 743 23.22 -36.45 8.64
N ASP A 744 22.08 -37.08 8.33
CA ASP A 744 21.97 -38.51 8.00
C ASP A 744 22.35 -38.84 6.53
N THR A 745 23.25 -38.03 5.94
CA THR A 745 23.61 -38.08 4.52
C THR A 745 24.14 -39.46 4.13
N SER A 746 24.80 -40.14 5.07
CA SER A 746 25.39 -41.47 4.89
C SER A 746 24.52 -42.62 5.40
N SER A 747 23.39 -42.32 6.06
CA SER A 747 22.57 -43.28 6.84
C SER A 747 23.28 -43.96 8.02
N LEU A 748 24.49 -43.53 8.40
CA LEU A 748 25.20 -44.07 9.57
C LEU A 748 24.92 -43.27 10.85
N GLN A 749 24.30 -42.10 10.75
CA GLN A 749 24.28 -41.13 11.84
C GLN A 749 23.35 -41.52 13.00
N THR A 750 22.35 -42.37 12.76
CA THR A 750 21.59 -42.98 13.85
C THR A 750 22.50 -43.82 14.76
N ALA A 751 23.45 -44.57 14.18
CA ALA A 751 24.45 -45.31 14.95
C ALA A 751 25.48 -44.37 15.61
N THR A 752 25.82 -43.26 14.97
CA THR A 752 26.63 -42.19 15.57
C THR A 752 25.97 -41.62 16.83
N TYR A 753 24.66 -41.38 16.79
CA TYR A 753 23.92 -40.96 17.98
C TYR A 753 23.89 -42.03 19.06
N LEU A 754 23.65 -43.30 18.73
CA LEU A 754 23.73 -44.37 19.72
C LEU A 754 25.07 -44.33 20.48
N LYS A 755 26.18 -44.26 19.74
CA LYS A 755 27.53 -44.20 20.33
C LYS A 755 27.81 -42.92 21.11
N ALA A 756 27.34 -41.77 20.64
CA ALA A 756 27.46 -40.52 21.39
C ALA A 756 26.64 -40.55 22.69
N ILE A 757 25.43 -41.15 22.67
CA ILE A 757 24.56 -41.29 23.83
C ILE A 757 25.17 -42.26 24.86
N GLU A 758 25.72 -43.39 24.42
CA GLU A 758 26.49 -44.30 25.29
C GLU A 758 27.71 -43.59 25.91
N ALA A 759 28.39 -42.72 25.16
CA ALA A 759 29.54 -41.93 25.63
C ALA A 759 29.16 -40.71 26.50
N GLY A 760 27.87 -40.45 26.74
CA GLY A 760 27.45 -39.40 27.68
C GLY A 760 27.15 -38.03 27.06
N VAL A 761 26.85 -37.93 25.75
CA VAL A 761 26.34 -36.68 25.16
C VAL A 761 25.02 -36.27 25.83
N ASP A 762 24.77 -34.97 25.98
CA ASP A 762 23.65 -34.46 26.79
C ASP A 762 22.41 -34.15 25.93
N VAL A 763 22.61 -33.66 24.70
CA VAL A 763 21.53 -33.34 23.75
C VAL A 763 21.90 -33.81 22.32
N VAL A 764 20.92 -34.30 21.56
CA VAL A 764 21.07 -34.57 20.12
C VAL A 764 19.98 -33.88 19.29
N ASP A 765 20.34 -33.43 18.09
CA ASP A 765 19.38 -32.89 17.11
C ASP A 765 18.67 -34.01 16.34
N CYS A 766 17.40 -33.81 16.01
CA CYS A 766 16.60 -34.77 15.25
C CYS A 766 15.52 -34.06 14.43
N ALA A 767 14.95 -34.74 13.44
CA ALA A 767 13.81 -34.22 12.68
C ALA A 767 12.66 -35.24 12.67
N LEU A 768 11.42 -34.75 12.59
CA LEU A 768 10.24 -35.61 12.47
C LEU A 768 10.34 -36.52 11.24
N GLY A 769 9.77 -37.72 11.32
CA GLY A 769 10.00 -38.78 10.34
C GLY A 769 9.93 -38.35 8.87
N SER A 770 8.86 -37.68 8.46
CA SER A 770 8.64 -37.21 7.08
C SER A 770 9.57 -36.06 6.63
N MET A 771 10.30 -35.44 7.56
CA MET A 771 11.23 -34.34 7.35
C MET A 771 12.67 -34.73 7.73
N SER A 772 12.95 -36.02 7.90
CA SER A 772 14.25 -36.56 8.33
C SER A 772 14.97 -37.34 7.23
N GLY A 773 16.19 -37.79 7.51
CA GLY A 773 16.99 -38.63 6.62
C GLY A 773 17.57 -37.89 5.43
N LEU A 774 18.32 -38.61 4.58
CA LEU A 774 19.08 -38.04 3.47
C LEU A 774 19.97 -36.91 3.98
N THR A 775 19.88 -35.70 3.42
CA THR A 775 20.66 -34.55 3.88
C THR A 775 20.08 -33.89 5.14
N SER A 776 18.97 -34.36 5.69
CA SER A 776 18.36 -33.85 6.93
C SER A 776 18.96 -34.54 8.16
N GLN A 777 18.50 -34.18 9.36
CA GLN A 777 18.86 -34.88 10.60
C GLN A 777 18.34 -36.33 10.63
N PRO A 778 18.95 -37.20 11.47
CA PRO A 778 18.43 -38.52 11.74
C PRO A 778 16.98 -38.52 12.25
N ASN A 779 16.26 -39.60 11.93
CA ASN A 779 14.82 -39.71 12.15
C ASN A 779 14.46 -39.78 13.64
N PHE A 780 13.71 -38.78 14.12
CA PHE A 780 13.37 -38.66 15.53
C PHE A 780 12.54 -39.85 16.05
N ASN A 781 11.55 -40.29 15.28
CA ASN A 781 10.72 -41.45 15.64
C ASN A 781 11.57 -42.72 15.79
N ALA A 782 12.57 -42.90 14.91
CA ALA A 782 13.47 -44.05 14.96
C ALA A 782 14.45 -43.97 16.15
N ILE A 783 14.97 -42.78 16.47
CA ILE A 783 15.84 -42.58 17.64
C ILE A 783 15.09 -42.90 18.93
N LEU A 784 13.82 -42.50 19.05
CA LEU A 784 13.03 -42.81 20.24
C LEU A 784 12.82 -44.31 20.42
N GLU A 785 12.51 -45.03 19.35
CA GLU A 785 12.38 -46.49 19.43
C GLU A 785 13.74 -47.16 19.72
N MET A 786 14.84 -46.64 19.17
CA MET A 786 16.21 -47.08 19.49
C MET A 786 16.53 -46.92 20.99
N MET A 787 16.04 -45.84 21.62
CA MET A 787 16.27 -45.56 23.03
C MET A 787 15.25 -46.20 23.97
N ARG A 788 14.22 -46.88 23.44
CA ARG A 788 13.17 -47.48 24.27
C ARG A 788 13.75 -48.55 25.19
N PHE A 789 13.44 -48.46 26.48
CA PHE A 789 13.98 -49.30 27.55
C PHE A 789 15.49 -49.13 27.83
N HIS A 790 16.15 -48.16 27.20
CA HIS A 790 17.54 -47.79 27.52
C HIS A 790 17.59 -46.97 28.81
N GLU A 791 18.69 -47.05 29.58
CA GLU A 791 18.79 -46.35 30.87
C GLU A 791 18.73 -44.81 30.78
N ARG A 792 19.09 -44.27 29.61
CA ARG A 792 19.05 -42.84 29.27
C ARG A 792 17.78 -42.43 28.53
N GLU A 793 16.77 -43.31 28.40
CA GLU A 793 15.52 -43.01 27.68
C GLU A 793 14.83 -41.74 28.20
N ASN A 794 14.43 -40.86 27.28
CA ASN A 794 13.51 -39.76 27.58
C ASN A 794 12.20 -40.01 26.82
N PRO A 795 11.10 -40.39 27.50
CA PRO A 795 9.91 -40.90 26.83
C PRO A 795 9.11 -39.79 26.13
N PHE A 796 8.60 -40.10 24.94
CA PHE A 796 7.68 -39.27 24.16
C PHE A 796 6.43 -40.09 23.77
N ASP A 797 5.32 -39.39 23.52
CA ASP A 797 4.14 -40.00 22.92
C ASP A 797 4.40 -40.28 21.44
N THR A 798 4.72 -41.53 21.13
CA THR A 798 5.06 -41.97 19.77
C THR A 798 3.88 -41.89 18.80
N ASP A 799 2.64 -42.01 19.28
CA ASP A 799 1.44 -41.90 18.45
C ASP A 799 1.18 -40.44 18.09
N SER A 800 1.36 -39.53 19.06
CA SER A 800 1.31 -38.08 18.80
C SER A 800 2.40 -37.66 17.81
N LEU A 801 3.66 -38.08 18.01
CA LEU A 801 4.76 -37.78 17.08
C LEU A 801 4.52 -38.32 15.68
N ARG A 802 3.90 -39.50 15.54
CA ARG A 802 3.50 -40.04 14.24
C ARG A 802 2.48 -39.14 13.56
N ALA A 803 1.45 -38.70 14.27
CA ALA A 803 0.45 -37.79 13.71
C ALA A 803 1.06 -36.46 13.23
N TYR A 804 2.06 -35.92 13.93
CA TYR A 804 2.81 -34.74 13.45
C TYR A 804 3.66 -35.06 12.21
N SER A 805 4.27 -36.24 12.14
CA SER A 805 4.97 -36.71 10.94
C SER A 805 4.02 -36.84 9.74
N ASP A 806 2.81 -37.38 9.93
CA ASP A 806 1.80 -37.54 8.86
C ASP A 806 1.34 -36.18 8.30
N TYR A 807 1.18 -35.18 9.18
CA TYR A 807 0.92 -33.80 8.75
C TYR A 807 2.03 -33.28 7.84
N TRP A 808 3.29 -33.42 8.28
CA TRP A 808 4.44 -32.95 7.51
C TRP A 808 4.66 -33.74 6.21
N GLU A 809 4.29 -35.02 6.16
CA GLU A 809 4.32 -35.82 4.94
C GLU A 809 3.41 -35.19 3.88
N THR A 810 2.18 -34.83 4.26
CA THR A 810 1.24 -34.17 3.35
C THR A 810 1.74 -32.78 2.96
N VAL A 811 2.19 -31.97 3.93
CA VAL A 811 2.71 -30.61 3.66
C VAL A 811 3.92 -30.62 2.75
N ARG A 812 4.84 -31.58 2.91
CA ARG A 812 6.04 -31.72 2.09
C ARG A 812 5.70 -31.86 0.60
N THR A 813 4.58 -32.51 0.26
CA THR A 813 4.12 -32.60 -1.14
C THR A 813 3.83 -31.23 -1.78
N TYR A 814 3.46 -30.23 -0.98
CA TYR A 814 3.25 -28.86 -1.48
C TYR A 814 4.54 -28.24 -2.00
N TYR A 815 5.68 -28.69 -1.48
CA TYR A 815 7.02 -28.20 -1.78
C TYR A 815 7.78 -29.08 -2.77
N ALA A 816 7.11 -30.01 -3.46
CA ALA A 816 7.76 -30.92 -4.42
C ALA A 816 8.72 -30.25 -5.42
N PRO A 817 8.45 -29.04 -5.98
CA PRO A 817 9.41 -28.36 -6.87
C PRO A 817 10.75 -27.97 -6.23
N PHE A 818 10.84 -28.00 -4.89
CA PHE A 818 12.00 -27.57 -4.12
C PHE A 818 12.76 -28.73 -3.47
N GLU A 819 12.36 -29.99 -3.71
CA GLU A 819 13.08 -31.17 -3.24
C GLU A 819 14.54 -31.16 -3.73
N SER A 820 15.47 -31.57 -2.87
CA SER A 820 16.92 -31.63 -3.18
C SER A 820 17.25 -32.53 -4.38
N GLY A 821 16.35 -33.45 -4.72
CA GLY A 821 16.54 -34.44 -5.78
C GLY A 821 17.49 -35.58 -5.40
N ILE A 822 17.92 -35.64 -4.14
CA ILE A 822 18.56 -36.83 -3.56
C ILE A 822 17.44 -37.79 -3.17
N VAL A 823 17.49 -39.01 -3.69
CA VAL A 823 16.47 -40.04 -3.42
C VAL A 823 16.96 -41.15 -2.47
N ALA A 824 18.26 -41.20 -2.20
CA ALA A 824 18.90 -42.16 -1.31
C ALA A 824 20.19 -41.56 -0.69
N SER A 825 20.54 -42.02 0.51
CA SER A 825 21.78 -41.65 1.19
C SER A 825 23.02 -42.15 0.45
N SER A 826 24.17 -41.48 0.66
CA SER A 826 25.42 -41.77 -0.05
C SER A 826 26.63 -41.68 0.87
N ALA A 827 27.50 -42.70 0.79
CA ALA A 827 28.79 -42.72 1.48
C ALA A 827 29.86 -41.84 0.81
N GLU A 828 29.60 -41.29 -0.39
CA GLU A 828 30.52 -40.36 -1.08
C GLU A 828 30.82 -39.11 -0.23
N VAL A 829 29.94 -38.79 0.72
CA VAL A 829 30.10 -37.67 1.65
C VAL A 829 31.38 -37.74 2.47
N PHE A 830 31.87 -38.94 2.80
CA PHE A 830 33.13 -39.10 3.53
C PHE A 830 34.36 -38.72 2.69
N TRP A 831 34.21 -38.62 1.37
CA TRP A 831 35.29 -38.24 0.47
C TRP A 831 35.21 -36.78 0.03
N HIS A 832 34.03 -36.30 -0.40
CA HIS A 832 33.88 -34.91 -0.87
C HIS A 832 33.54 -33.92 0.24
N GLU A 833 32.97 -34.38 1.35
CA GLU A 833 32.62 -33.59 2.54
C GLU A 833 31.62 -32.42 2.30
N ILE A 834 31.01 -32.34 1.11
CA ILE A 834 29.94 -31.39 0.78
C ILE A 834 28.78 -31.48 1.81
N PRO A 835 28.45 -30.37 2.51
CA PRO A 835 27.29 -30.32 3.40
C PRO A 835 25.96 -30.45 2.67
N GLY A 836 24.94 -30.96 3.35
CA GLY A 836 23.62 -31.24 2.75
C GLY A 836 23.02 -30.05 1.98
N GLY A 837 22.91 -28.88 2.62
CA GLY A 837 22.39 -27.67 1.98
C GLY A 837 23.25 -27.17 0.80
N GLN A 838 24.57 -27.39 0.84
CA GLN A 838 25.46 -27.03 -0.28
C GLN A 838 25.26 -27.97 -1.46
N TYR A 839 25.02 -29.26 -1.24
CA TYR A 839 24.81 -30.23 -2.31
C TYR A 839 23.59 -29.88 -3.18
N SER A 840 22.46 -29.58 -2.52
CA SER A 840 21.23 -29.14 -3.21
C SER A 840 21.47 -27.89 -4.05
N ASN A 841 22.20 -26.91 -3.51
CA ASN A 841 22.55 -25.67 -4.22
C ASN A 841 23.51 -25.92 -5.38
N LEU A 842 24.53 -26.76 -5.20
CA LEU A 842 25.56 -27.05 -6.20
C LEU A 842 24.95 -27.68 -7.45
N LYS A 843 23.96 -28.56 -7.29
CA LYS A 843 23.24 -29.17 -8.42
C LYS A 843 22.43 -28.13 -9.21
N GLN A 844 21.74 -27.23 -8.52
CA GLN A 844 21.00 -26.14 -9.17
C GLN A 844 21.94 -25.16 -9.89
N GLN A 845 23.07 -24.82 -9.30
CA GLN A 845 24.09 -23.96 -9.91
C GLN A 845 24.74 -24.64 -11.14
N ALA A 846 25.09 -25.92 -11.04
CA ALA A 846 25.60 -26.70 -12.15
C ALA A 846 24.61 -26.73 -13.32
N ALA A 847 23.31 -26.91 -13.07
CA ALA A 847 22.28 -26.84 -14.10
C ALA A 847 22.21 -25.44 -14.76
N ALA A 848 22.30 -24.36 -13.98
CA ALA A 848 22.32 -22.99 -14.51
C ALA A 848 23.55 -22.70 -15.41
N LEU A 849 24.67 -23.39 -15.15
CA LEU A 849 25.89 -23.29 -15.95
C LEU A 849 25.96 -24.31 -17.11
N GLY A 850 24.92 -25.13 -17.32
CA GLY A 850 24.92 -26.19 -18.33
C GLY A 850 25.82 -27.38 -18.00
N LEU A 851 26.19 -27.57 -16.73
CA LEU A 851 27.07 -28.63 -16.22
C LEU A 851 26.31 -29.76 -15.51
N GLU A 852 24.98 -29.85 -15.68
CA GLU A 852 24.13 -30.83 -14.97
C GLU A 852 24.59 -32.28 -15.17
N GLY A 853 25.02 -32.64 -16.39
CA GLY A 853 25.54 -33.96 -16.71
C GLY A 853 26.96 -34.26 -16.21
N ARG A 854 27.64 -33.29 -15.57
CA ARG A 854 29.04 -33.38 -15.10
C ARG A 854 29.14 -33.25 -13.58
N ILE A 855 28.08 -33.59 -12.85
CA ILE A 855 28.04 -33.42 -11.39
C ILE A 855 29.12 -34.22 -10.66
N ASP A 856 29.49 -35.40 -11.16
CA ASP A 856 30.52 -36.23 -10.53
C ASP A 856 31.92 -35.61 -10.64
N GLU A 857 32.23 -34.98 -11.78
CA GLU A 857 33.46 -34.19 -11.96
C GLU A 857 33.50 -32.97 -11.01
N ILE A 858 32.33 -32.37 -10.73
CA ILE A 858 32.21 -31.28 -9.75
C ILE A 858 32.50 -31.80 -8.34
N LYS A 859 32.02 -33.00 -7.96
CA LYS A 859 32.34 -33.60 -6.66
C LYS A 859 33.84 -33.88 -6.52
N GLU A 860 34.47 -34.40 -7.57
CA GLU A 860 35.93 -34.59 -7.63
C GLU A 860 36.69 -33.27 -7.47
N SER A 861 36.26 -32.25 -8.22
CA SER A 861 36.84 -30.91 -8.15
C SER A 861 36.60 -30.24 -6.80
N TYR A 862 35.51 -30.58 -6.09
CA TYR A 862 35.22 -30.07 -4.75
C TYR A 862 36.22 -30.61 -3.72
N ALA A 863 36.48 -31.92 -3.76
CA ALA A 863 37.51 -32.54 -2.92
C ALA A 863 38.91 -31.98 -3.24
N ALA A 864 39.20 -31.75 -4.52
CA ALA A 864 40.42 -31.12 -5.00
C ALA A 864 40.58 -29.67 -4.52
N ALA A 865 39.53 -28.86 -4.64
CA ALA A 865 39.51 -27.49 -4.16
C ALA A 865 39.73 -27.41 -2.64
N ASN A 866 39.15 -28.33 -1.85
CA ASN A 866 39.42 -28.41 -0.42
C ASN A 866 40.92 -28.65 -0.11
N ARG A 867 41.57 -29.56 -0.86
CA ARG A 867 43.02 -29.80 -0.72
C ARG A 867 43.83 -28.57 -1.11
N LEU A 868 43.49 -27.92 -2.22
CA LEU A 868 44.14 -26.67 -2.67
C LEU A 868 44.06 -25.57 -1.61
N PHE A 869 42.94 -25.47 -0.90
CA PHE A 869 42.73 -24.46 0.14
C PHE A 869 43.36 -24.82 1.49
N GLY A 870 44.07 -25.95 1.58
CA GLY A 870 44.80 -26.36 2.78
C GLY A 870 43.97 -27.19 3.76
N ASP A 871 42.94 -27.88 3.28
CA ASP A 871 41.98 -28.67 4.07
C ASP A 871 41.23 -27.84 5.12
N ILE A 872 40.04 -27.36 4.75
CA ILE A 872 39.27 -26.40 5.55
C ILE A 872 37.97 -27.01 6.09
N VAL A 873 37.44 -26.39 7.14
CA VAL A 873 36.05 -26.58 7.55
C VAL A 873 35.14 -26.02 6.46
N LYS A 874 34.15 -26.81 6.03
CA LYS A 874 33.26 -26.49 4.90
C LYS A 874 31.82 -26.39 5.37
N VAL A 875 31.39 -25.18 5.71
CA VAL A 875 30.01 -24.84 6.06
C VAL A 875 29.72 -23.44 5.54
N THR A 876 28.47 -23.00 5.43
CA THR A 876 28.19 -21.68 4.84
C THR A 876 28.94 -20.55 5.60
N PRO A 877 29.73 -19.68 4.92
CA PRO A 877 29.90 -19.57 3.47
C PRO A 877 31.14 -20.31 2.90
N SER A 878 32.05 -20.87 3.70
CA SER A 878 33.26 -21.57 3.21
C SER A 878 32.94 -22.76 2.28
N SER A 879 31.84 -23.49 2.54
CA SER A 879 31.37 -24.57 1.64
C SER A 879 30.99 -24.06 0.23
N LYS A 880 30.49 -22.82 0.14
CA LYS A 880 30.18 -22.16 -1.13
C LYS A 880 31.47 -21.77 -1.85
N VAL A 881 32.47 -21.26 -1.13
CA VAL A 881 33.78 -20.90 -1.71
C VAL A 881 34.42 -22.12 -2.41
N VAL A 882 34.40 -23.27 -1.75
CA VAL A 882 34.88 -24.53 -2.35
C VAL A 882 34.01 -24.95 -3.54
N GLY A 883 32.70 -24.76 -3.47
CA GLY A 883 31.75 -25.08 -4.54
C GLY A 883 31.92 -24.21 -5.79
N ASP A 884 32.15 -22.91 -5.63
CA ASP A 884 32.41 -21.96 -6.70
C ASP A 884 33.75 -22.30 -7.39
N MET A 885 34.78 -22.62 -6.60
CA MET A 885 36.07 -23.09 -7.13
C MET A 885 35.93 -24.40 -7.91
N ALA A 886 35.18 -25.37 -7.38
CA ALA A 886 34.96 -26.66 -8.04
C ALA A 886 34.26 -26.48 -9.40
N GLN A 887 33.19 -25.69 -9.46
CA GLN A 887 32.49 -25.40 -10.71
C GLN A 887 33.38 -24.63 -11.70
N TYR A 888 34.17 -23.67 -11.20
CA TYR A 888 35.14 -22.94 -12.02
C TYR A 888 36.20 -23.87 -12.62
N MET A 889 36.74 -24.81 -11.83
CA MET A 889 37.69 -25.82 -12.30
C MET A 889 37.08 -26.71 -13.40
N VAL A 890 35.86 -27.22 -13.20
CA VAL A 890 35.18 -28.09 -14.18
C VAL A 890 34.82 -27.34 -15.47
N SER A 891 34.32 -26.10 -15.35
CA SER A 891 33.95 -25.26 -16.49
C SER A 891 35.16 -24.93 -17.37
N ASN A 892 36.32 -24.68 -16.74
CA ASN A 892 37.56 -24.33 -17.43
C ASN A 892 38.51 -25.51 -17.67
N GLN A 893 38.08 -26.75 -17.37
CA GLN A 893 38.87 -27.98 -17.55
C GLN A 893 40.24 -27.92 -16.83
N LEU A 894 40.25 -27.42 -15.58
CA LEU A 894 41.45 -27.24 -14.77
C LEU A 894 41.55 -28.35 -13.71
N ASN A 895 42.74 -28.90 -13.53
CA ASN A 895 43.08 -29.73 -12.36
C ASN A 895 43.88 -28.94 -11.30
N GLU A 896 44.23 -29.59 -10.18
CA GLU A 896 45.00 -28.95 -9.09
C GLU A 896 46.35 -28.36 -9.56
N GLN A 897 47.04 -29.08 -10.45
CA GLN A 897 48.35 -28.67 -10.96
C GLN A 897 48.24 -27.50 -11.94
N ASP A 898 47.16 -27.42 -12.72
CA ASP A 898 46.86 -26.26 -13.57
C ASP A 898 46.64 -25.01 -12.73
N VAL A 899 45.89 -25.11 -11.63
CA VAL A 899 45.66 -23.98 -10.71
C VAL A 899 46.98 -23.50 -10.10
N LEU A 900 47.85 -24.42 -9.65
CA LEU A 900 49.13 -24.09 -9.03
C LEU A 900 50.22 -23.60 -10.00
N SER A 901 50.08 -23.88 -11.30
CA SER A 901 51.05 -23.49 -12.33
C SER A 901 50.62 -22.23 -13.09
N ARG A 902 49.32 -22.04 -13.32
CA ARG A 902 48.74 -20.95 -14.13
C ARG A 902 47.96 -19.92 -13.30
N GLY A 903 47.87 -20.09 -11.98
CA GLY A 903 47.04 -19.29 -11.07
C GLY A 903 47.16 -17.78 -11.25
N GLU A 904 48.37 -17.24 -11.47
CA GLU A 904 48.61 -15.80 -11.68
C GLU A 904 47.77 -15.20 -12.84
N THR A 905 47.51 -16.02 -13.86
CA THR A 905 46.77 -15.62 -15.07
C THR A 905 45.28 -15.96 -15.04
N LEU A 906 44.83 -16.74 -14.06
CA LEU A 906 43.43 -17.18 -13.98
C LEU A 906 42.54 -16.13 -13.28
N PRO A 907 41.33 -15.87 -13.78
CA PRO A 907 40.32 -15.08 -13.07
C PRO A 907 39.54 -15.96 -12.07
N PHE A 908 39.96 -15.96 -10.80
CA PHE A 908 39.27 -16.72 -9.76
C PHE A 908 37.88 -16.12 -9.43
N PRO A 909 36.91 -16.95 -8.97
CA PRO A 909 35.63 -16.45 -8.48
C PRO A 909 35.79 -15.47 -7.31
N ASP A 910 34.91 -14.46 -7.23
CA ASP A 910 34.97 -13.41 -6.18
C ASP A 910 34.90 -13.98 -4.76
N SER A 911 34.17 -15.07 -4.56
CA SER A 911 34.08 -15.76 -3.26
C SER A 911 35.42 -16.37 -2.84
N VAL A 912 36.21 -16.89 -3.80
CA VAL A 912 37.55 -17.42 -3.58
C VAL A 912 38.52 -16.28 -3.27
N VAL A 913 38.44 -15.17 -4.01
CA VAL A 913 39.26 -13.97 -3.74
C VAL A 913 38.97 -13.41 -2.35
N SER A 914 37.69 -13.26 -2.00
CA SER A 914 37.23 -12.78 -0.69
C SER A 914 37.69 -13.69 0.46
N PHE A 915 37.62 -15.02 0.25
CA PHE A 915 38.14 -15.99 1.23
C PHE A 915 39.64 -15.84 1.46
N PHE A 916 40.45 -15.83 0.39
CA PHE A 916 41.91 -15.68 0.52
C PHE A 916 42.33 -14.30 1.02
N ARG A 917 41.47 -13.28 0.88
CA ARG A 917 41.66 -11.96 1.49
C ARG A 917 41.45 -11.99 3.01
N GLY A 918 40.77 -13.00 3.55
CA GLY A 918 40.48 -13.13 4.98
C GLY A 918 39.12 -12.53 5.39
N ASP A 919 38.24 -12.18 4.43
CA ASP A 919 36.96 -11.52 4.73
C ASP A 919 36.00 -12.40 5.56
N ILE A 920 36.16 -13.72 5.52
CA ILE A 920 35.35 -14.69 6.27
C ILE A 920 36.13 -15.35 7.41
N GLY A 921 37.29 -14.79 7.79
CA GLY A 921 38.14 -15.26 8.88
C GLY A 921 39.38 -16.02 8.43
N GLN A 922 40.09 -16.59 9.41
CA GLN A 922 41.34 -17.32 9.20
C GLN A 922 41.11 -18.84 9.36
N PRO A 923 41.57 -19.68 8.41
CA PRO A 923 41.53 -21.13 8.58
C PRO A 923 42.60 -21.62 9.56
N GLU A 924 42.36 -22.77 10.20
CA GLU A 924 43.38 -23.44 11.04
C GLU A 924 44.68 -23.64 10.24
N GLY A 925 45.81 -23.21 10.80
CA GLY A 925 47.12 -23.27 10.14
C GLY A 925 47.37 -22.21 9.05
N GLY A 926 46.43 -21.30 8.80
CA GLY A 926 46.55 -20.21 7.82
C GLY A 926 46.35 -20.64 6.37
N PHE A 927 46.39 -19.67 5.45
CA PHE A 927 46.22 -19.90 4.01
C PHE A 927 47.50 -20.46 3.37
N PRO A 928 47.40 -21.33 2.34
CA PRO A 928 48.56 -21.71 1.52
C PRO A 928 49.18 -20.49 0.82
N ALA A 929 50.33 -20.01 1.31
CA ALA A 929 50.91 -18.72 0.93
C ALA A 929 51.09 -18.52 -0.59
N LYS A 930 51.55 -19.56 -1.30
CA LYS A 930 51.73 -19.51 -2.76
C LYS A 930 50.40 -19.29 -3.49
N LEU A 931 49.34 -19.98 -3.08
CA LEU A 931 48.02 -19.86 -3.70
C LEU A 931 47.35 -18.54 -3.32
N GLN A 932 47.49 -18.09 -2.07
CA GLN A 932 46.98 -16.80 -1.62
C GLN A 932 47.57 -15.65 -2.44
N HIS A 933 48.88 -15.67 -2.72
CA HIS A 933 49.51 -14.68 -3.57
C HIS A 933 48.92 -14.66 -5.00
N MET A 934 48.78 -15.84 -5.62
CA MET A 934 48.20 -15.99 -6.97
C MET A 934 46.75 -15.50 -7.07
N VAL A 935 45.95 -15.76 -6.03
CA VAL A 935 44.53 -15.38 -6.01
C VAL A 935 44.38 -13.87 -5.79
N LEU A 936 45.17 -13.29 -4.87
CA LEU A 936 45.03 -11.88 -4.49
C LEU A 936 45.72 -10.90 -5.44
N LYS A 937 46.74 -11.34 -6.19
CA LYS A 937 47.45 -10.51 -7.19
C LYS A 937 47.90 -9.16 -6.63
N GLY A 938 48.42 -9.17 -5.40
CA GLY A 938 48.89 -7.98 -4.69
C GLY A 938 47.83 -7.23 -3.87
N GLN A 939 46.57 -7.68 -3.83
CA GLN A 939 45.58 -7.14 -2.88
C GLN A 939 46.01 -7.44 -1.44
N PRO A 940 45.83 -6.49 -0.50
CA PRO A 940 46.14 -6.70 0.91
C PRO A 940 45.19 -7.73 1.53
N ALA A 941 45.73 -8.65 2.33
CA ALA A 941 44.96 -9.64 3.09
C ALA A 941 44.82 -9.22 4.56
N TYR A 942 43.68 -9.54 5.16
CA TYR A 942 43.43 -9.46 6.59
C TYR A 942 44.07 -10.65 7.30
N THR A 943 44.63 -10.41 8.49
CA THR A 943 45.12 -11.43 9.43
C THR A 943 44.39 -11.39 10.76
N ASP A 944 43.65 -10.31 11.02
CA ASP A 944 42.76 -10.07 12.14
C ASP A 944 41.30 -10.01 11.67
N ARG A 945 40.36 -9.76 12.59
CA ARG A 945 38.92 -9.88 12.31
C ARG A 945 38.44 -8.71 11.45
N PRO A 946 37.86 -8.94 10.26
CA PRO A 946 37.45 -7.85 9.36
C PRO A 946 36.52 -6.83 10.01
N ASN A 947 35.65 -7.29 10.93
CA ASN A 947 34.72 -6.44 11.68
C ASN A 947 35.39 -5.34 12.51
N THR A 948 36.62 -5.54 13.03
CA THR A 948 37.29 -4.53 13.88
C THR A 948 37.74 -3.31 13.10
N HIS A 949 37.79 -3.41 11.77
CA HIS A 949 38.10 -2.30 10.86
C HIS A 949 36.87 -1.48 10.48
N LEU A 950 35.68 -1.90 10.92
CA LEU A 950 34.43 -1.19 10.65
C LEU A 950 34.07 -0.27 11.83
N PRO A 951 33.79 1.02 11.60
CA PRO A 951 33.36 1.91 12.67
C PRO A 951 31.99 1.48 13.24
N PRO A 952 31.73 1.64 14.55
CA PRO A 952 30.42 1.44 15.12
C PRO A 952 29.35 2.31 14.45
N LEU A 953 28.15 1.76 14.29
CA LEU A 953 27.01 2.51 13.73
C LEU A 953 26.34 3.38 14.79
N ASP A 954 25.86 4.58 14.42
CA ASP A 954 24.86 5.28 15.21
C ASP A 954 23.47 4.72 14.87
N LEU A 955 23.08 3.65 15.58
CA LEU A 955 21.84 2.94 15.31
C LEU A 955 20.59 3.82 15.43
N ALA A 956 20.61 4.84 16.29
CA ALA A 956 19.47 5.73 16.50
C ALA A 956 19.33 6.73 15.35
N ALA A 957 20.43 7.37 14.95
CA ALA A 957 20.43 8.29 13.81
C ALA A 957 20.14 7.56 12.48
N ASP A 958 20.73 6.38 12.29
CA ASP A 958 20.51 5.55 11.12
C ASP A 958 19.07 5.05 11.03
N PHE A 959 18.46 4.63 12.15
CA PHE A 959 17.06 4.21 12.15
C PHE A 959 16.12 5.37 11.81
N LYS A 960 16.38 6.57 12.33
CA LYS A 960 15.61 7.77 11.97
C LYS A 960 15.71 8.09 10.47
N SER A 961 16.90 7.93 9.89
CA SER A 961 17.13 8.12 8.45
C SER A 961 16.41 7.05 7.61
N PHE A 962 16.43 5.80 8.08
CA PHE A 962 15.70 4.69 7.47
C PHE A 962 14.17 4.94 7.43
N LEU A 963 13.59 5.43 8.53
CA LEU A 963 12.16 5.79 8.57
C LEU A 963 11.82 6.95 7.64
N ALA A 964 12.70 7.94 7.52
CA ALA A 964 12.53 9.06 6.59
C ALA A 964 12.52 8.60 5.13
N GLN A 965 13.35 7.61 4.79
CA GLN A 965 13.48 7.08 3.43
C GLN A 965 12.36 6.09 3.05
N TYR A 966 12.01 5.17 3.96
CA TYR A 966 11.16 4.01 3.62
C TYR A 966 9.76 4.02 4.27
N GLY A 967 9.51 4.94 5.20
CA GLY A 967 8.20 5.17 5.82
C GLY A 967 8.21 5.08 7.34
N GLN A 968 7.36 5.91 7.97
CA GLN A 968 7.24 6.03 9.43
C GLN A 968 6.50 4.86 10.11
N ASP A 969 5.93 3.94 9.33
CA ASP A 969 5.21 2.78 9.84
C ASP A 969 6.08 1.52 10.01
N LEU A 970 7.38 1.62 9.72
CA LEU A 970 8.35 0.55 9.91
C LEU A 970 8.91 0.53 11.35
N VAL A 971 9.42 -0.61 11.78
CA VAL A 971 9.94 -0.83 13.15
C VAL A 971 11.44 -1.14 13.16
N PHE A 972 12.06 -1.18 14.34
CA PHE A 972 13.51 -1.39 14.45
C PHE A 972 13.99 -2.74 13.89
N THR A 973 13.15 -3.79 13.95
CA THR A 973 13.46 -5.10 13.33
C THR A 973 13.51 -5.04 11.80
N ASP A 974 12.72 -4.16 11.16
CA ASP A 974 12.81 -3.90 9.73
C ASP A 974 14.17 -3.28 9.38
N TYR A 975 14.61 -2.34 10.20
CA TYR A 975 15.92 -1.70 10.06
C TYR A 975 17.08 -2.70 10.23
N LEU A 976 17.01 -3.60 11.22
CA LEU A 976 18.01 -4.67 11.36
C LEU A 976 18.03 -5.57 10.12
N SER A 977 16.86 -5.97 9.63
CA SER A 977 16.73 -6.78 8.41
C SER A 977 17.34 -6.07 7.18
N TYR A 978 17.08 -4.77 7.05
CA TYR A 978 17.68 -3.92 6.04
C TYR A 978 19.20 -3.86 6.15
N LYS A 979 19.77 -3.72 7.36
CA LYS A 979 21.23 -3.65 7.53
C LYS A 979 21.94 -4.96 7.16
N PHE A 980 21.32 -6.12 7.40
CA PHE A 980 21.86 -7.39 6.94
C PHE A 980 21.67 -7.61 5.43
N TYR A 981 20.50 -7.22 4.89
CA TYR A 981 20.11 -7.48 3.50
C TYR A 981 19.42 -6.28 2.82
N PRO A 982 20.16 -5.19 2.48
CA PRO A 982 19.53 -3.95 2.02
C PRO A 982 18.66 -4.13 0.78
N LYS A 983 19.20 -4.79 -0.25
CA LYS A 983 18.50 -5.03 -1.52
C LYS A 983 17.27 -5.93 -1.34
N VAL A 984 17.44 -7.06 -0.64
CA VAL A 984 16.36 -8.04 -0.41
C VAL A 984 15.25 -7.42 0.42
N PHE A 985 15.60 -6.65 1.46
CA PHE A 985 14.61 -5.99 2.30
C PHE A 985 13.79 -4.96 1.49
N VAL A 986 14.43 -4.18 0.62
CA VAL A 986 13.72 -3.22 -0.24
C VAL A 986 12.76 -3.93 -1.20
N GLU A 987 13.19 -5.03 -1.82
CA GLU A 987 12.33 -5.86 -2.69
C GLU A 987 11.15 -6.47 -1.91
N TYR A 988 11.41 -7.01 -0.71
CA TYR A 988 10.39 -7.48 0.22
C TYR A 988 9.40 -6.38 0.59
N LEU A 989 9.89 -5.19 0.94
CA LEU A 989 9.05 -4.06 1.32
C LEU A 989 8.15 -3.64 0.16
N GLN A 990 8.68 -3.57 -1.07
CA GLN A 990 7.88 -3.31 -2.26
C GLN A 990 6.78 -4.36 -2.46
N ALA A 991 7.11 -5.64 -2.31
CA ALA A 991 6.14 -6.74 -2.39
C ALA A 991 5.08 -6.62 -1.28
N TYR A 992 5.46 -6.35 -0.03
CA TYR A 992 4.54 -6.15 1.10
C TYR A 992 3.64 -4.92 0.90
N ARG A 993 4.18 -3.83 0.35
CA ARG A 993 3.38 -2.63 0.00
C ARG A 993 2.36 -2.94 -1.08
N LYS A 994 2.70 -3.77 -2.07
CA LYS A 994 1.80 -4.18 -3.16
C LYS A 994 0.76 -5.21 -2.72
N TYR A 995 1.18 -6.30 -2.09
CA TYR A 995 0.36 -7.49 -1.84
C TYR A 995 -0.09 -7.65 -0.37
N GLY A 996 0.48 -6.90 0.57
CA GLY A 996 0.22 -7.05 1.99
C GLY A 996 0.92 -8.29 2.58
N ASP A 997 0.42 -8.74 3.74
CA ASP A 997 0.92 -9.94 4.40
C ASP A 997 0.46 -11.19 3.65
N VAL A 998 1.33 -11.77 2.83
CA VAL A 998 1.05 -13.01 2.09
C VAL A 998 1.38 -14.27 2.92
N SER A 999 1.94 -14.14 4.12
CA SER A 999 2.26 -15.28 5.00
C SER A 999 1.00 -16.03 5.46
N VAL A 1000 -0.16 -15.39 5.43
CA VAL A 1000 -1.46 -15.98 5.80
C VAL A 1000 -2.13 -16.77 4.66
N VAL A 1001 -1.62 -16.66 3.44
CA VAL A 1001 -2.15 -17.40 2.28
C VAL A 1001 -1.74 -18.87 2.41
N PRO A 1002 -2.64 -19.85 2.20
CA PRO A 1002 -2.27 -21.25 2.22
C PRO A 1002 -1.22 -21.59 1.16
N THR A 1003 -0.26 -22.45 1.50
CA THR A 1003 0.92 -22.75 0.66
C THR A 1003 0.60 -23.18 -0.76
N PRO A 1004 -0.40 -24.05 -1.03
CA PRO A 1004 -0.79 -24.38 -2.41
C PRO A 1004 -1.15 -23.14 -3.25
N TYR A 1005 -1.92 -22.21 -2.70
CA TYR A 1005 -2.33 -20.99 -3.42
C TYR A 1005 -1.21 -19.96 -3.52
N PHE A 1006 -0.28 -19.95 -2.56
CA PHE A 1006 0.91 -19.11 -2.63
C PHE A 1006 1.87 -19.55 -3.75
N LEU A 1007 2.04 -20.86 -3.93
CA LEU A 1007 2.96 -21.41 -4.93
C LEU A 1007 2.33 -21.54 -6.32
N TYR A 1008 1.05 -21.90 -6.41
CA TYR A 1008 0.43 -22.32 -7.67
C TYR A 1008 -0.76 -21.46 -8.10
N GLY A 1009 -1.18 -20.49 -7.29
CA GLY A 1009 -2.38 -19.71 -7.54
C GLY A 1009 -3.66 -20.52 -7.33
N MET A 1010 -4.80 -19.95 -7.70
CA MET A 1010 -6.10 -20.60 -7.64
C MET A 1010 -6.54 -21.06 -9.03
N LYS A 1011 -7.29 -22.15 -9.10
CA LYS A 1011 -8.01 -22.57 -10.31
C LYS A 1011 -9.45 -22.05 -10.30
N PRO A 1012 -10.04 -21.73 -11.47
CA PRO A 1012 -11.44 -21.36 -11.55
C PRO A 1012 -12.35 -22.39 -10.86
N GLY A 1013 -13.22 -21.92 -9.96
CA GLY A 1013 -14.10 -22.75 -9.14
C GLY A 1013 -13.58 -23.03 -7.73
N GLU A 1014 -12.27 -22.92 -7.48
CA GLU A 1014 -11.68 -23.15 -6.16
C GLU A 1014 -12.04 -22.05 -5.16
N GLU A 1015 -12.23 -22.47 -3.91
CA GLU A 1015 -12.59 -21.61 -2.79
C GLU A 1015 -11.67 -21.90 -1.60
N THR A 1016 -11.28 -20.86 -0.89
CA THR A 1016 -10.43 -20.94 0.28
C THR A 1016 -10.81 -19.89 1.31
N THR A 1017 -10.38 -20.15 2.55
CA THR A 1017 -10.61 -19.29 3.70
C THR A 1017 -9.25 -18.78 4.20
N ILE A 1018 -9.08 -17.46 4.21
CA ILE A 1018 -7.84 -16.80 4.63
C ILE A 1018 -8.11 -15.99 5.90
N GLU A 1019 -7.52 -16.43 7.02
CA GLU A 1019 -7.61 -15.72 8.29
C GLU A 1019 -6.54 -14.62 8.36
N LEU A 1020 -6.95 -13.36 8.39
CA LEU A 1020 -6.04 -12.21 8.48
C LEU A 1020 -5.56 -11.97 9.91
N THR A 1021 -6.47 -12.17 10.85
CA THR A 1021 -6.27 -12.06 12.30
C THR A 1021 -7.46 -12.74 12.96
N LYS A 1022 -7.36 -12.99 14.27
CA LYS A 1022 -8.41 -13.68 15.04
C LYS A 1022 -9.77 -12.99 14.83
N GLY A 1023 -10.73 -13.73 14.29
CA GLY A 1023 -12.08 -13.27 14.01
C GLY A 1023 -12.26 -12.43 12.73
N LYS A 1024 -11.22 -12.30 11.89
CA LYS A 1024 -11.30 -11.63 10.58
C LYS A 1024 -10.83 -12.56 9.48
N THR A 1025 -11.81 -13.08 8.75
CA THR A 1025 -11.59 -14.10 7.73
C THR A 1025 -12.11 -13.63 6.37
N LEU A 1026 -11.36 -13.92 5.33
CA LEU A 1026 -11.74 -13.72 3.94
C LEU A 1026 -12.10 -15.07 3.32
N LEU A 1027 -13.35 -15.23 2.90
CA LEU A 1027 -13.77 -16.30 2.00
C LEU A 1027 -13.50 -15.84 0.58
N VAL A 1028 -12.54 -16.49 -0.08
CA VAL A 1028 -12.08 -16.15 -1.43
C VAL A 1028 -12.39 -17.31 -2.36
N LYS A 1029 -13.12 -17.03 -3.44
CA LYS A 1029 -13.35 -17.98 -4.53
C LYS A 1029 -12.91 -17.38 -5.85
N LEU A 1030 -12.06 -18.07 -6.61
CA LEU A 1030 -11.77 -17.68 -7.98
C LEU A 1030 -12.92 -18.15 -8.87
N VAL A 1031 -13.58 -17.23 -9.58
CA VAL A 1031 -14.71 -17.52 -10.46
C VAL A 1031 -14.21 -17.81 -11.88
N SER A 1032 -13.44 -16.89 -12.45
CA SER A 1032 -12.92 -17.00 -13.82
C SER A 1032 -11.75 -16.04 -14.04
N ILE A 1033 -10.98 -16.31 -15.10
CA ILE A 1033 -9.92 -15.44 -15.62
C ILE A 1033 -10.27 -15.15 -17.09
N GLY A 1034 -10.35 -13.88 -17.46
CA GLY A 1034 -10.63 -13.45 -18.83
C GLY A 1034 -9.46 -13.63 -19.80
N PRO A 1035 -9.71 -13.44 -21.11
CA PRO A 1035 -8.64 -13.27 -22.09
C PRO A 1035 -7.87 -11.96 -21.83
N PRO A 1036 -6.62 -11.83 -22.31
CA PRO A 1036 -5.91 -10.57 -22.25
C PRO A 1036 -6.61 -9.55 -23.17
N ASP A 1037 -6.74 -8.31 -22.69
CA ASP A 1037 -7.27 -7.19 -23.45
C ASP A 1037 -6.20 -6.57 -24.37
N GLY A 1038 -6.57 -5.49 -25.06
CA GLY A 1038 -5.65 -4.74 -25.93
C GLY A 1038 -4.48 -4.06 -25.21
N GLU A 1039 -4.51 -4.03 -23.87
CA GLU A 1039 -3.41 -3.59 -23.01
C GLU A 1039 -2.68 -4.76 -22.35
N GLY A 1040 -2.90 -6.01 -22.77
CA GLY A 1040 -2.26 -7.20 -22.21
C GLY A 1040 -2.67 -7.52 -20.76
N CYS A 1041 -3.77 -6.95 -20.28
CA CYS A 1041 -4.33 -7.20 -18.95
C CYS A 1041 -5.46 -8.23 -19.01
N ARG A 1042 -5.54 -9.11 -18.02
CA ARG A 1042 -6.66 -10.03 -17.84
C ARG A 1042 -7.52 -9.59 -16.68
N THR A 1043 -8.82 -9.52 -16.91
CA THR A 1043 -9.80 -9.38 -15.84
C THR A 1043 -9.96 -10.70 -15.09
N VAL A 1044 -9.59 -10.71 -13.80
CA VAL A 1044 -9.75 -11.85 -12.89
C VAL A 1044 -10.96 -11.62 -11.99
N PHE A 1045 -11.89 -12.56 -11.97
CA PHE A 1045 -13.12 -12.48 -11.18
C PHE A 1045 -13.04 -13.35 -9.94
N PHE A 1046 -13.13 -12.72 -8.77
CA PHE A 1046 -13.23 -13.37 -7.46
C PHE A 1046 -14.63 -13.18 -6.85
N LYS A 1047 -15.03 -14.08 -5.96
CA LYS A 1047 -15.96 -13.76 -4.87
C LYS A 1047 -15.18 -13.58 -3.59
N LEU A 1048 -15.37 -12.44 -2.93
CA LEU A 1048 -14.79 -12.10 -1.63
C LEU A 1048 -15.93 -11.88 -0.62
N ASN A 1049 -16.05 -12.77 0.36
CA ASN A 1049 -17.13 -12.76 1.36
C ASN A 1049 -18.53 -12.65 0.70
N GLY A 1050 -18.74 -13.45 -0.35
CA GLY A 1050 -19.99 -13.50 -1.11
C GLY A 1050 -20.14 -12.42 -2.21
N GLN A 1051 -19.27 -11.41 -2.25
CA GLN A 1051 -19.36 -10.34 -3.26
C GLN A 1051 -18.40 -10.53 -4.41
N THR A 1052 -18.88 -10.32 -5.63
CA THR A 1052 -18.01 -10.31 -6.82
C THR A 1052 -17.01 -9.16 -6.76
N ARG A 1053 -15.77 -9.45 -7.13
CA ARG A 1053 -14.66 -8.51 -7.28
C ARG A 1053 -13.95 -8.86 -8.58
N ASN A 1054 -13.75 -7.87 -9.42
CA ASN A 1054 -12.92 -7.98 -10.61
C ASN A 1054 -11.60 -7.24 -10.36
N LEU A 1055 -10.50 -7.77 -10.87
CA LEU A 1055 -9.18 -7.16 -10.83
C LEU A 1055 -8.53 -7.27 -12.19
N GLU A 1056 -7.87 -6.21 -12.62
CA GLU A 1056 -7.03 -6.25 -13.81
C GLU A 1056 -5.63 -6.69 -13.42
N ILE A 1057 -5.17 -7.80 -14.00
CA ILE A 1057 -3.84 -8.36 -13.77
C ILE A 1057 -3.10 -8.37 -15.10
N ARG A 1058 -1.95 -7.70 -15.16
CA ARG A 1058 -1.09 -7.72 -16.35
C ARG A 1058 -0.61 -9.15 -16.60
N ASP A 1059 -0.88 -9.66 -17.80
CA ASP A 1059 -0.34 -10.92 -18.28
C ASP A 1059 1.06 -10.67 -18.84
N VAL A 1060 2.09 -11.16 -18.14
CA VAL A 1060 3.50 -10.98 -18.55
C VAL A 1060 3.88 -11.84 -19.76
N HIS A 1061 3.03 -12.79 -20.14
CA HIS A 1061 3.20 -13.62 -21.33
C HIS A 1061 2.48 -13.03 -22.56
N SER A 1062 1.77 -11.91 -22.41
CA SER A 1062 1.15 -11.21 -23.54
C SER A 1062 2.20 -10.38 -24.30
N ASN A 1063 2.27 -10.56 -25.63
CA ASN A 1063 3.18 -9.82 -26.53
C ASN A 1063 2.75 -8.36 -26.79
N VAL A 1064 1.94 -7.76 -25.92
CA VAL A 1064 1.39 -6.41 -26.10
C VAL A 1064 2.36 -5.38 -25.54
N GLU A 1065 3.16 -4.76 -26.41
CA GLU A 1065 3.99 -3.61 -26.02
C GLU A 1065 3.11 -2.36 -25.84
N LYS A 1066 3.05 -1.85 -24.61
CA LYS A 1066 2.36 -0.60 -24.31
C LYS A 1066 3.27 0.56 -24.73
N LYS A 1067 2.86 1.34 -25.73
CA LYS A 1067 3.45 2.67 -25.97
C LYS A 1067 3.01 3.59 -24.85
N GLU A 1068 3.90 3.91 -23.93
CA GLU A 1068 3.73 5.07 -23.03
C GLU A 1068 4.38 6.29 -23.66
N ASN A 1069 3.72 7.44 -23.52
CA ASN A 1069 4.27 8.71 -23.98
C ASN A 1069 5.54 9.03 -23.16
N ARG A 1070 6.53 9.64 -23.83
CA ARG A 1070 7.76 10.08 -23.18
C ARG A 1070 7.43 11.11 -22.08
N LYS A 1071 8.01 10.93 -20.90
CA LYS A 1071 7.88 11.88 -19.78
C LYS A 1071 8.97 12.95 -19.85
N ILE A 1072 8.68 14.13 -19.29
CA ILE A 1072 9.69 15.16 -19.08
C ILE A 1072 10.77 14.69 -18.11
N ASP A 1073 12.00 15.15 -18.31
CA ASP A 1073 13.03 15.11 -17.28
C ASP A 1073 12.83 16.30 -16.33
N SER A 1074 12.51 16.03 -15.07
CA SER A 1074 12.32 17.06 -14.04
C SER A 1074 13.54 17.98 -13.83
N ALA A 1075 14.74 17.56 -14.24
CA ALA A 1075 15.94 18.37 -14.19
C ALA A 1075 16.10 19.31 -15.41
N ASN A 1076 15.29 19.14 -16.46
CA ASN A 1076 15.39 19.89 -17.70
C ASN A 1076 14.22 20.89 -17.87
N SER A 1077 14.48 22.17 -17.60
CA SER A 1077 13.48 23.25 -17.70
C SER A 1077 13.02 23.55 -19.13
N MET A 1078 13.71 23.04 -20.15
CA MET A 1078 13.37 23.25 -21.56
C MET A 1078 12.33 22.25 -22.08
N GLN A 1079 11.98 21.23 -21.28
CA GLN A 1079 10.96 20.25 -21.61
C GLN A 1079 9.64 20.61 -20.95
N ILE A 1080 8.66 20.96 -21.78
CA ILE A 1080 7.33 21.36 -21.34
C ILE A 1080 6.38 20.18 -21.51
N GLY A 1081 5.96 19.64 -20.38
CA GLY A 1081 5.01 18.54 -20.31
C GLY A 1081 3.61 18.99 -19.92
N SER A 1082 2.65 18.07 -20.03
CA SER A 1082 1.29 18.31 -19.55
C SER A 1082 1.25 18.42 -18.02
N PRO A 1083 0.72 19.51 -17.43
CA PRO A 1083 0.59 19.62 -15.98
C PRO A 1083 -0.53 18.76 -15.38
N LEU A 1084 -1.48 18.30 -16.21
CA LEU A 1084 -2.65 17.54 -15.79
C LEU A 1084 -3.02 16.46 -16.81
N GLN A 1085 -3.94 15.56 -16.46
CA GLN A 1085 -4.49 14.61 -17.42
C GLN A 1085 -5.66 15.24 -18.16
N GLY A 1086 -5.69 15.17 -19.50
CA GLY A 1086 -6.71 15.81 -20.34
C GLY A 1086 -6.52 15.53 -21.83
N MET A 1087 -7.28 16.21 -22.68
CA MET A 1087 -7.10 16.19 -24.13
C MET A 1087 -6.25 17.38 -24.57
N LEU A 1088 -5.24 17.16 -25.41
CA LEU A 1088 -4.51 18.23 -26.09
C LEU A 1088 -5.38 18.78 -27.24
N CYS A 1089 -6.04 19.92 -27.05
CA CYS A 1089 -7.06 20.41 -27.98
C CYS A 1089 -6.52 21.38 -29.03
N GLU A 1090 -5.46 22.12 -28.70
CA GLU A 1090 -4.87 23.08 -29.61
C GLU A 1090 -3.36 23.17 -29.40
N MET A 1091 -2.63 23.39 -30.49
CA MET A 1091 -1.22 23.74 -30.48
C MET A 1091 -1.09 25.18 -31.00
N CYS A 1092 -0.60 26.09 -30.16
CA CYS A 1092 -0.50 27.52 -30.46
C CYS A 1092 0.83 27.91 -31.13
N VAL A 1093 1.79 26.98 -31.20
CA VAL A 1093 3.14 27.18 -31.76
C VAL A 1093 3.52 26.08 -32.74
N SER A 1094 4.47 26.37 -33.63
CA SER A 1094 5.08 25.43 -34.56
C SER A 1094 6.57 25.25 -34.27
N VAL A 1095 7.13 24.12 -34.71
CA VAL A 1095 8.58 23.89 -34.65
C VAL A 1095 9.31 24.99 -35.42
N GLY A 1096 10.30 25.63 -34.77
CA GLY A 1096 11.06 26.76 -35.29
C GLY A 1096 10.55 28.14 -34.86
N ASP A 1097 9.41 28.22 -34.18
CA ASP A 1097 8.90 29.50 -33.68
C ASP A 1097 9.74 29.99 -32.49
N ALA A 1098 10.07 31.29 -32.49
CA ALA A 1098 10.61 31.94 -31.30
C ALA A 1098 9.48 32.18 -30.29
N VAL A 1099 9.69 31.76 -29.05
CA VAL A 1099 8.72 31.87 -27.97
C VAL A 1099 9.24 32.77 -26.84
N SER A 1100 8.41 33.72 -26.44
CA SER A 1100 8.66 34.62 -25.33
C SER A 1100 8.19 34.03 -24.00
N LEU A 1101 8.70 34.56 -22.87
CA LEU A 1101 8.18 34.21 -21.55
C LEU A 1101 6.66 34.46 -21.48
N ASN A 1102 5.92 33.48 -20.96
CA ASN A 1102 4.46 33.44 -20.86
C ASN A 1102 3.69 33.42 -22.19
N GLN A 1103 4.35 33.17 -23.33
CA GLN A 1103 3.65 32.96 -24.60
C GLN A 1103 2.85 31.65 -24.57
N PRO A 1104 1.58 31.63 -25.01
CA PRO A 1104 0.80 30.40 -25.17
C PRO A 1104 1.51 29.37 -26.07
N LEU A 1105 1.62 28.13 -25.60
CA LEU A 1105 2.22 27.01 -26.32
C LEU A 1105 1.14 26.04 -26.83
N PHE A 1106 0.26 25.59 -25.94
CA PHE A 1106 -0.80 24.63 -26.27
C PHE A 1106 -1.95 24.70 -25.26
N VAL A 1107 -3.10 24.13 -25.61
CA VAL A 1107 -4.31 24.12 -24.78
C VAL A 1107 -4.70 22.69 -24.43
N ILE A 1108 -4.98 22.45 -23.14
CA ILE A 1108 -5.48 21.18 -22.63
C ILE A 1108 -6.90 21.33 -22.12
N GLU A 1109 -7.80 20.46 -22.58
CA GLU A 1109 -9.15 20.34 -22.06
C GLU A 1109 -9.24 19.26 -20.96
N ALA A 1110 -9.67 19.68 -19.77
CA ALA A 1110 -9.95 18.81 -18.62
C ALA A 1110 -10.89 19.51 -17.63
N MET A 1111 -11.66 18.75 -16.84
CA MET A 1111 -12.55 19.27 -15.79
C MET A 1111 -13.53 20.37 -16.23
N LYS A 1112 -14.19 20.21 -17.37
CA LYS A 1112 -15.13 21.18 -17.97
C LYS A 1112 -14.46 22.47 -18.46
N MET A 1113 -13.18 22.40 -18.82
CA MET A 1113 -12.33 23.57 -18.82
C MET A 1113 -11.17 23.43 -19.82
N GLU A 1114 -10.90 24.50 -20.55
CA GLU A 1114 -9.69 24.64 -21.36
C GLU A 1114 -8.61 25.38 -20.54
N SER A 1115 -7.40 24.84 -20.54
CA SER A 1115 -6.23 25.41 -19.86
C SER A 1115 -5.12 25.67 -20.88
N THR A 1116 -4.84 26.94 -21.13
CA THR A 1116 -3.71 27.36 -21.96
C THR A 1116 -2.42 27.24 -21.17
N ILE A 1117 -1.48 26.43 -21.67
CA ILE A 1117 -0.14 26.27 -21.10
C ILE A 1117 0.80 27.23 -21.81
N THR A 1118 1.56 27.99 -21.02
CA THR A 1118 2.44 29.05 -21.52
C THR A 1118 3.91 28.71 -21.30
N SER A 1119 4.80 29.28 -22.10
CA SER A 1119 6.25 29.05 -21.98
C SER A 1119 6.83 29.63 -20.70
N PRO A 1120 7.57 28.85 -19.88
CA PRO A 1120 8.29 29.35 -18.71
C PRO A 1120 9.68 29.91 -19.05
N VAL A 1121 10.12 29.80 -20.30
CA VAL A 1121 11.43 30.23 -20.78
C VAL A 1121 11.32 30.94 -22.13
N GLU A 1122 12.32 31.74 -22.47
CA GLU A 1122 12.51 32.26 -23.83
C GLU A 1122 13.37 31.28 -24.62
N GLY A 1123 13.06 31.06 -25.89
CA GLY A 1123 13.82 30.15 -26.74
C GLY A 1123 13.15 29.88 -28.08
N ILE A 1124 13.60 28.84 -28.78
CA ILE A 1124 13.01 28.40 -30.05
C ILE A 1124 12.36 27.05 -29.84
N VAL A 1125 11.15 26.83 -30.37
CA VAL A 1125 10.49 25.52 -30.30
C VAL A 1125 11.29 24.51 -31.14
N GLY A 1126 12.01 23.60 -30.48
CA GLY A 1126 12.83 22.57 -31.13
C GLY A 1126 12.00 21.38 -31.60
N HIS A 1127 11.09 20.89 -30.76
CA HIS A 1127 10.28 19.70 -31.08
C HIS A 1127 8.89 19.74 -30.44
N ILE A 1128 7.88 19.20 -31.15
CA ILE A 1128 6.54 18.93 -30.63
C ILE A 1128 6.31 17.40 -30.64
N GLU A 1129 6.26 16.79 -29.47
CA GLU A 1129 6.28 15.33 -29.27
C GLU A 1129 4.93 14.67 -29.56
N LEU A 1130 3.81 15.32 -29.20
CA LEU A 1130 2.47 14.75 -29.24
C LEU A 1130 1.54 15.60 -30.13
N PRO A 1131 0.73 14.96 -31.00
CA PRO A 1131 -0.20 15.69 -31.87
C PRO A 1131 -1.48 16.12 -31.11
N VAL A 1132 -2.13 17.18 -31.61
CA VAL A 1132 -3.47 17.60 -31.17
C VAL A 1132 -4.47 16.44 -31.32
N GLY A 1133 -5.40 16.33 -30.36
CA GLY A 1133 -6.33 15.21 -30.20
C GLY A 1133 -5.76 14.04 -29.39
N THR A 1134 -4.55 14.16 -28.84
CA THR A 1134 -3.96 13.13 -27.98
C THR A 1134 -4.41 13.30 -26.53
N LEU A 1135 -4.82 12.18 -25.92
CA LEU A 1135 -5.07 12.13 -24.48
C LEU A 1135 -3.73 12.07 -23.73
N VAL A 1136 -3.42 13.12 -22.97
CA VAL A 1136 -2.15 13.27 -22.27
C VAL A 1136 -2.31 12.99 -20.78
N LYS A 1137 -1.28 12.39 -20.18
CA LYS A 1137 -1.14 12.25 -18.71
C LYS A 1137 -0.24 13.36 -18.18
N THR A 1138 -0.28 13.57 -16.87
CA THR A 1138 0.68 14.46 -16.21
C THR A 1138 2.12 14.06 -16.55
N GLU A 1139 2.96 15.05 -16.83
CA GLU A 1139 4.37 14.94 -17.24
C GLU A 1139 4.62 14.33 -18.62
N ASP A 1140 3.59 13.98 -19.40
CA ASP A 1140 3.81 13.64 -20.81
C ASP A 1140 4.44 14.85 -21.51
N LEU A 1141 5.61 14.66 -22.13
CA LEU A 1141 6.32 15.69 -22.88
C LEU A 1141 5.48 16.11 -24.08
N ILE A 1142 5.28 17.41 -24.28
CA ILE A 1142 4.53 17.96 -25.41
C ILE A 1142 5.43 18.84 -26.27
N VAL A 1143 6.15 19.79 -25.66
CA VAL A 1143 7.01 20.75 -26.36
C VAL A 1143 8.41 20.74 -25.75
N GLU A 1144 9.45 20.72 -26.59
CA GLU A 1144 10.85 20.93 -26.20
C GLU A 1144 11.34 22.25 -26.82
N ILE A 1145 11.91 23.11 -25.99
CA ILE A 1145 12.43 24.43 -26.36
C ILE A 1145 13.97 24.36 -26.40
N GLU A 1146 14.61 25.14 -27.26
CA GLU A 1146 16.07 25.27 -27.40
C GLU A 1146 16.57 26.66 -27.05
#